data_AF-A0A542S6I0-F1
#
_entry.id   AF-A0A542S6I0-F1
#
_cell.length_a   1.000
_cell.length_b   1.000
_cell.length_c   1.000
_cell.angle_alpha   90.00
_cell.angle_beta   90.00
_cell.angle_gamma   90.00
#
_symmetry.space_group_name_H-M   'P 1'
#
loop_
_entity.id
_entity.type
_entity.pdbx_description
1 polymer ?
#
loop_
_entity_poly.entity_id
_entity_poly.type
_entity_poly.pdbx_seq_one_letter_code
_entity_poly.pdbx_strand_id
1 'polypeptide(L)'
;MRRRSPRLALVGLVVAASAATGVTAPAAADRPQPVTPRAAGAGDAWSSTQAMERELVAADGSSTEISDPNTGKPWQVTVSADHTRNLRGRERVGITWSGAQPSGGRANDPFGPGGMNQEYPVVVLQCRGTGAEVRPETCWTSSFGQRSQVSKSASDATWTEDLYALASDTEKVTSSKGDVPGADACPTIDRTGLLYTRLVPFVSAKGQVFAACDAKTMPPEAAADAALPANEIAAYTDADGKGSVQFEVRTDVENESLGCSKSVACSIVVIPIVGISCEAGSTADERDLSVVEKSCRRTGQFAPGSSNVTNVGVDQAVSPMLWWAQSNWRNRFVIPVTFGDPPDTCDILDPRAPTGFYGSELLAQAALQWAPAYCLNKSRFKFQHNQMPDQAGFSLMSSGGGAAALVSSEYETEGDPVGYAPTALTGFGIGYIIDRPGNAGEYADLRLNARLLAKLLTQSYTGSSFGAGHPGMEHNPWAIMKDPEFVALNPGLSQEAQEAGAALLSLSNSSDVIRRLTDYIASDKAATDFVRGKPDPWGMRVNPSYRKIKLPRDEWPLLDGYVPKGGTDCKANNPSTYFNDLAAPVSTMRKIAEALLDAWPNVQTRCDTDLSVTPPIYKLGRTERQHYGDRFMLGIVSLGDAQRYGLRTAGLETRPGRYVIPSVDSLTAAVKLARPEGRRGPFEMDMAKLRKAGNAYPGTMVVYTAARLRNLTPEDAGKVAQFIRIATTEGQRAGSGNGELPGGFVPIRDTGATRALYTRAQRVARAIERQKVPAAAPAEAGPATVNPGTAAAAPAGEPVAAAPAAGPAAAAPGAVTMPPTHAVSSEWSGRLLPVLLLLGLVFTVVSAVSRVVQVRSRR
;
A
#
# COMPACT_ATOMS: atom_id res chain seq x y z
N MET A 1 -28.84 31.24 -47.14
CA MET A 1 -29.52 30.94 -48.44
C MET A 1 -28.58 31.23 -49.60
N ARG A 2 -28.63 30.39 -50.64
CA ARG A 2 -27.83 30.38 -51.90
C ARG A 2 -26.36 29.94 -51.79
N ARG A 3 -26.03 28.75 -52.34
CA ARG A 3 -25.16 28.58 -53.54
C ARG A 3 -24.91 27.10 -53.89
N ARG A 4 -25.25 26.78 -55.15
CA ARG A 4 -24.65 25.88 -56.16
C ARG A 4 -24.14 24.46 -55.77
N SER A 5 -24.84 23.49 -56.37
CA SER A 5 -24.53 22.11 -56.84
C SER A 5 -23.15 21.96 -57.55
N PRO A 6 -22.64 20.74 -57.94
CA PRO A 6 -23.40 19.54 -58.38
C PRO A 6 -22.84 18.10 -58.18
N ARG A 7 -23.81 17.16 -58.22
CA ARG A 7 -23.92 15.86 -58.93
C ARG A 7 -22.90 14.71 -58.78
N LEU A 8 -23.44 13.64 -58.18
CA LEU A 8 -23.35 12.20 -58.45
C LEU A 8 -22.79 11.70 -59.81
N ALA A 9 -21.98 10.64 -59.73
CA ALA A 9 -22.10 9.33 -60.41
C ALA A 9 -21.07 8.37 -59.74
N LEU A 10 -21.47 7.26 -59.10
CA LEU A 10 -21.72 5.89 -59.59
C LEU A 10 -20.45 5.10 -60.05
N VAL A 11 -20.55 3.77 -60.01
CA VAL A 11 -19.58 2.69 -60.35
C VAL A 11 -18.88 2.13 -59.10
N GLY A 12 -18.84 0.82 -58.81
CA GLY A 12 -19.12 -0.39 -59.60
C GLY A 12 -18.06 -1.43 -59.25
N LEU A 13 -18.49 -2.64 -58.88
CA LEU A 13 -17.68 -3.74 -58.36
C LEU A 13 -16.95 -4.49 -59.51
N VAL A 14 -15.66 -4.80 -59.36
CA VAL A 14 -14.95 -5.84 -60.14
C VAL A 14 -13.94 -6.59 -59.25
N VAL A 15 -13.97 -7.92 -59.35
CA VAL A 15 -13.03 -8.89 -58.77
C VAL A 15 -12.03 -9.32 -59.84
N ALA A 16 -10.73 -9.40 -59.53
CA ALA A 16 -9.79 -10.42 -60.03
C ALA A 16 -8.43 -10.34 -59.32
N ALA A 17 -7.77 -11.49 -59.24
CA ALA A 17 -6.64 -11.84 -58.37
C ALA A 17 -5.25 -11.40 -58.86
N SER A 18 -4.31 -11.25 -57.94
CA SER A 18 -2.87 -11.40 -58.23
C SER A 18 -2.00 -11.61 -56.97
N ALA A 19 -1.34 -12.78 -56.97
CA ALA A 19 0.03 -13.07 -56.56
C ALA A 19 0.53 -12.77 -55.13
N ALA A 20 0.91 -13.87 -54.48
CA ALA A 20 1.65 -13.93 -53.22
C ALA A 20 3.05 -13.31 -53.31
N THR A 21 3.33 -12.35 -52.43
CA THR A 21 4.67 -12.09 -51.90
C THR A 21 4.58 -12.20 -50.38
N GLY A 22 5.27 -13.21 -49.84
CA GLY A 22 5.28 -13.50 -48.41
C GLY A 22 5.98 -12.37 -47.64
N VAL A 23 5.19 -11.51 -47.03
CA VAL A 23 5.61 -10.72 -45.87
C VAL A 23 5.14 -11.49 -44.65
N THR A 24 6.06 -12.18 -43.99
CA THR A 24 5.82 -12.78 -42.67
C THR A 24 5.45 -11.65 -41.72
N ALA A 25 4.17 -11.51 -41.41
CA ALA A 25 3.72 -10.71 -40.28
C ALA A 25 4.45 -11.24 -39.02
N PRO A 26 5.08 -10.37 -38.22
CA PRO A 26 5.63 -10.82 -36.95
C PRO A 26 4.46 -11.36 -36.14
N ALA A 27 4.61 -12.59 -35.65
CA ALA A 27 3.68 -13.20 -34.73
C ALA A 27 3.26 -12.17 -33.68
N ALA A 28 1.95 -11.99 -33.51
CA ALA A 28 1.40 -11.18 -32.44
C ALA A 28 2.04 -11.65 -31.13
N ALA A 29 2.98 -10.85 -30.62
CA ALA A 29 3.59 -11.12 -29.34
C ALA A 29 2.46 -11.09 -28.32
N ASP A 30 2.26 -12.22 -27.62
CA ASP A 30 1.40 -12.32 -26.45
C ASP A 30 1.55 -11.05 -25.62
N ARG A 31 0.46 -10.30 -25.50
CA ARG A 31 0.39 -9.22 -24.51
C ARG A 31 0.63 -9.88 -23.15
N PRO A 32 1.66 -9.49 -22.39
CA PRO A 32 1.82 -9.98 -21.03
C PRO A 32 0.52 -9.68 -20.29
N GLN A 33 -0.11 -10.71 -19.73
CA GLN A 33 -1.21 -10.47 -18.80
C GLN A 33 -0.65 -9.68 -17.61
N PRO A 34 -1.42 -8.71 -17.07
CA PRO A 34 -1.06 -8.06 -15.81
C PRO A 34 -0.83 -9.14 -14.74
N VAL A 35 -0.04 -8.80 -13.72
CA VAL A 35 0.23 -9.63 -12.53
C VAL A 35 -0.94 -10.57 -12.31
N THR A 36 -0.74 -11.86 -12.59
CA THR A 36 -1.76 -12.84 -12.29
C THR A 36 -2.17 -12.57 -10.85
N PRO A 37 -3.46 -12.28 -10.57
CA PRO A 37 -3.96 -12.34 -9.20
C PRO A 37 -3.43 -13.63 -8.61
N ARG A 38 -3.16 -13.63 -7.29
CA ARG A 38 -2.81 -14.83 -6.52
C ARG A 38 -3.47 -16.03 -7.20
N ALA A 39 -2.68 -17.03 -7.61
CA ALA A 39 -3.26 -18.30 -8.00
C ALA A 39 -3.98 -18.80 -6.74
N ALA A 40 -5.25 -18.43 -6.61
CA ALA A 40 -6.07 -18.75 -5.48
C ALA A 40 -5.99 -20.28 -5.37
N GLY A 41 -5.73 -20.79 -4.17
CA GLY A 41 -6.12 -22.16 -3.90
C GLY A 41 -7.59 -22.27 -4.31
N ALA A 42 -7.99 -23.39 -4.92
CA ALA A 42 -9.31 -23.58 -5.54
C ALA A 42 -10.52 -23.48 -4.56
N GLY A 43 -10.39 -22.85 -3.39
CA GLY A 43 -11.44 -22.51 -2.44
C GLY A 43 -11.29 -21.15 -1.73
N ASP A 44 -10.40 -20.27 -2.20
CA ASP A 44 -10.19 -18.93 -1.59
C ASP A 44 -11.01 -17.82 -2.28
N ALA A 45 -11.38 -17.99 -3.55
CA ALA A 45 -12.12 -16.99 -4.33
C ALA A 45 -13.63 -17.04 -4.06
N TRP A 46 -14.32 -15.92 -4.28
CA TRP A 46 -15.78 -15.78 -4.11
C TRP A 46 -16.40 -15.14 -5.35
N SER A 47 -17.61 -15.54 -5.72
CA SER A 47 -18.37 -14.90 -6.81
C SER A 47 -19.88 -15.08 -6.60
N SER A 48 -20.66 -14.09 -6.99
CA SER A 48 -22.13 -14.15 -6.99
C SER A 48 -22.71 -13.21 -8.04
N THR A 49 -23.93 -13.53 -8.51
CA THR A 49 -24.68 -12.74 -9.48
C THR A 49 -26.06 -12.40 -8.92
N GLN A 50 -26.48 -11.15 -9.07
CA GLN A 50 -27.81 -10.67 -8.68
C GLN A 50 -28.41 -9.81 -9.80
N ALA A 51 -29.73 -9.91 -9.96
CA ALA A 51 -30.51 -9.01 -10.79
C ALA A 51 -30.85 -7.75 -9.97
N MET A 52 -30.74 -6.58 -10.58
CA MET A 52 -31.02 -5.29 -9.95
C MET A 52 -31.89 -4.46 -10.86
N GLU A 53 -32.85 -3.75 -10.29
CA GLU A 53 -33.77 -2.87 -11.00
C GLU A 53 -34.13 -1.68 -10.11
N ARG A 54 -34.59 -0.61 -10.75
CA ARG A 54 -35.12 0.57 -10.07
C ARG A 54 -36.55 0.79 -10.55
N GLU A 55 -37.43 1.09 -9.61
CA GLU A 55 -38.86 1.14 -9.85
C GLU A 55 -39.42 2.55 -9.60
N LEU A 56 -40.23 3.08 -10.52
CA LEU A 56 -40.94 4.35 -10.34
C LEU A 56 -42.46 4.11 -10.40
N VAL A 57 -43.14 4.27 -9.27
CA VAL A 57 -44.60 4.07 -9.20
C VAL A 57 -45.32 5.37 -9.55
N ALA A 58 -46.28 5.33 -10.46
CA ALA A 58 -47.12 6.45 -10.85
C ALA A 58 -48.31 6.65 -9.88
N ALA A 59 -49.01 7.77 -10.00
CA ALA A 59 -50.14 8.09 -9.12
C ALA A 59 -51.32 7.11 -9.24
N ASP A 60 -51.46 6.43 -10.38
CA ASP A 60 -52.47 5.40 -10.61
C ASP A 60 -52.04 4.00 -10.13
N GLY A 61 -50.85 3.89 -9.52
CA GLY A 61 -50.27 2.64 -9.05
C GLY A 61 -49.58 1.81 -10.14
N SER A 62 -49.55 2.27 -11.40
CA SER A 62 -48.73 1.64 -12.43
C SER A 62 -47.25 1.86 -12.15
N SER A 63 -46.41 0.92 -12.57
CA SER A 63 -44.98 0.94 -12.27
C SER A 63 -44.14 0.99 -13.54
N THR A 64 -43.12 1.84 -13.54
CA THR A 64 -42.12 1.93 -14.61
C THR A 64 -40.78 1.41 -14.08
N GLU A 65 -40.33 0.30 -14.65
CA GLU A 65 -39.00 -0.26 -14.38
C GLU A 65 -37.94 0.51 -15.17
N ILE A 66 -36.95 1.05 -14.48
CA ILE A 66 -35.71 1.53 -15.06
C ILE A 66 -34.76 0.33 -15.09
N SER A 67 -34.35 -0.04 -16.29
CA SER A 67 -33.55 -1.22 -16.62
C SER A 67 -32.31 -0.82 -17.45
N ASP A 68 -31.44 -1.79 -17.72
CA ASP A 68 -30.27 -1.58 -18.57
C ASP A 68 -30.70 -1.09 -19.98
N PRO A 69 -30.30 0.12 -20.40
CA PRO A 69 -30.73 0.69 -21.67
C PRO A 69 -30.26 -0.11 -22.88
N ASN A 70 -29.23 -0.95 -22.74
CA ASN A 70 -28.71 -1.77 -23.83
C ASN A 70 -29.50 -3.06 -24.04
N THR A 71 -30.10 -3.60 -22.97
CA THR A 71 -30.77 -4.92 -23.01
C THR A 71 -32.27 -4.85 -22.75
N GLY A 72 -32.77 -3.75 -22.19
CA GLY A 72 -34.17 -3.61 -21.77
C GLY A 72 -34.55 -4.56 -20.65
N LYS A 73 -33.59 -5.01 -19.85
CA LYS A 73 -33.76 -5.99 -18.75
C LYS A 73 -33.09 -5.46 -17.46
N PRO A 74 -33.42 -6.04 -16.29
CA PRO A 74 -32.71 -5.76 -15.05
C PRO A 74 -31.19 -5.93 -15.21
N TRP A 75 -30.42 -5.09 -14.50
CA TRP A 75 -28.95 -5.19 -14.48
C TRP A 75 -28.53 -6.51 -13.84
N GLN A 76 -27.85 -7.36 -14.62
CA GLN A 76 -27.29 -8.62 -14.14
C GLN A 76 -25.88 -8.39 -13.61
N VAL A 77 -25.75 -7.95 -12.36
CA VAL A 77 -24.45 -7.66 -11.77
C VAL A 77 -23.81 -8.92 -11.23
N THR A 78 -22.58 -9.20 -11.64
CA THR A 78 -21.74 -10.26 -11.06
C THR A 78 -20.57 -9.63 -10.34
N VAL A 79 -20.37 -9.96 -9.07
CA VAL A 79 -19.25 -9.51 -8.23
C VAL A 79 -18.36 -10.70 -7.91
N SER A 80 -17.04 -10.52 -7.94
CA SER A 80 -16.06 -11.54 -7.55
C SER A 80 -14.94 -10.96 -6.68
N ALA A 81 -14.45 -11.76 -5.74
CA ALA A 81 -13.25 -11.51 -4.93
C ALA A 81 -12.20 -12.59 -5.20
N ASP A 82 -10.93 -12.19 -5.36
CA ASP A 82 -9.84 -13.10 -5.69
C ASP A 82 -9.39 -13.99 -4.51
N HIS A 83 -9.51 -13.52 -3.28
CA HIS A 83 -9.29 -14.29 -2.05
C HIS A 83 -10.05 -13.70 -0.85
N THR A 84 -10.49 -14.55 0.09
CA THR A 84 -11.24 -14.09 1.28
C THR A 84 -10.78 -14.69 2.60
N ARG A 85 -9.74 -15.55 2.60
CA ARG A 85 -9.35 -16.35 3.76
C ARG A 85 -7.98 -16.02 4.31
N ASN A 86 -7.88 -16.06 5.64
CA ASN A 86 -6.66 -15.82 6.41
C ASN A 86 -5.99 -14.47 6.04
N LEU A 87 -6.81 -13.45 5.81
CA LEU A 87 -6.36 -12.10 5.49
C LEU A 87 -5.60 -11.48 6.67
N ARG A 88 -4.78 -10.48 6.39
CA ARG A 88 -4.02 -9.71 7.38
C ARG A 88 -4.41 -8.24 7.33
N GLY A 89 -4.10 -7.50 8.39
CA GLY A 89 -4.29 -6.05 8.44
C GLY A 89 -3.66 -5.36 7.23
N ARG A 90 -4.43 -4.47 6.60
CA ARG A 90 -4.10 -3.75 5.37
C ARG A 90 -3.86 -4.60 4.12
N GLU A 91 -4.18 -5.89 4.12
CA GLU A 91 -4.13 -6.71 2.91
C GLU A 91 -5.17 -6.21 1.90
N ARG A 92 -4.83 -6.17 0.61
CA ARG A 92 -5.79 -5.77 -0.43
C ARG A 92 -6.40 -6.99 -1.10
N VAL A 93 -7.73 -7.02 -1.12
CA VAL A 93 -8.52 -8.03 -1.84
C VAL A 93 -8.96 -7.45 -3.19
N GLY A 94 -8.69 -8.18 -4.27
CA GLY A 94 -9.12 -7.80 -5.60
C GLY A 94 -10.61 -8.04 -5.79
N ILE A 95 -11.40 -6.97 -5.80
CA ILE A 95 -12.84 -7.00 -6.07
C ILE A 95 -13.07 -6.59 -7.52
N THR A 96 -13.86 -7.38 -8.25
CA THR A 96 -14.23 -7.11 -9.64
C THR A 96 -15.73 -7.23 -9.82
N TRP A 97 -16.29 -6.48 -10.76
CA TRP A 97 -17.69 -6.61 -11.14
C TRP A 97 -17.90 -6.46 -12.65
N SER A 98 -19.04 -6.97 -13.10
CA SER A 98 -19.53 -6.83 -14.48
C SER A 98 -21.06 -6.72 -14.48
N GLY A 99 -21.62 -6.05 -15.50
CA GLY A 99 -23.06 -5.87 -15.67
C GLY A 99 -23.68 -4.74 -14.83
N ALA A 100 -22.85 -3.94 -14.15
CA ALA A 100 -23.31 -2.77 -13.40
C ALA A 100 -23.58 -1.57 -14.33
N GLN A 101 -24.42 -0.65 -13.88
CA GLN A 101 -24.65 0.61 -14.58
C GLN A 101 -23.34 1.42 -14.66
N PRO A 102 -22.96 1.95 -15.84
CA PRO A 102 -21.79 2.81 -15.97
C PRO A 102 -21.90 4.06 -15.11
N SER A 103 -20.82 4.41 -14.41
CA SER A 103 -20.81 5.60 -13.54
C SER A 103 -20.74 6.88 -14.37
N GLY A 104 -21.51 7.89 -13.95
CA GLY A 104 -21.49 9.25 -14.49
C GLY A 104 -20.89 10.23 -13.48
N GLY A 105 -20.34 11.35 -13.95
CA GLY A 105 -19.84 12.40 -13.07
C GLY A 105 -18.80 11.91 -12.07
N ARG A 106 -17.82 11.12 -12.53
CA ARG A 106 -16.79 10.48 -11.68
C ARG A 106 -16.06 11.54 -10.84
N ALA A 107 -16.03 11.33 -9.53
CA ALA A 107 -15.35 12.20 -8.58
C ALA A 107 -13.83 12.25 -8.85
N ASN A 108 -13.14 13.24 -8.28
CA ASN A 108 -11.67 13.29 -8.30
C ASN A 108 -11.04 12.38 -7.25
N ASP A 109 -11.81 11.98 -6.25
CA ASP A 109 -11.40 11.02 -5.21
C ASP A 109 -12.61 10.11 -4.93
N PRO A 110 -12.55 8.81 -5.24
CA PRO A 110 -13.66 7.89 -4.96
C PRO A 110 -13.73 7.45 -3.50
N PHE A 111 -12.78 7.83 -2.64
CA PHE A 111 -12.71 7.38 -1.25
C PHE A 111 -13.45 8.33 -0.30
N GLY A 112 -13.94 7.77 0.80
CA GLY A 112 -14.44 8.57 1.89
C GLY A 112 -15.55 9.57 1.47
N PRO A 113 -15.57 10.79 2.03
CA PRO A 113 -16.50 11.83 1.61
C PRO A 113 -16.23 12.36 0.19
N GLY A 114 -15.00 12.23 -0.33
CA GLY A 114 -14.66 12.63 -1.69
C GLY A 114 -15.48 11.88 -2.74
N GLY A 115 -15.75 10.60 -2.47
CA GLY A 115 -16.48 9.72 -3.37
C GLY A 115 -17.98 9.96 -3.45
N MET A 116 -18.54 10.93 -2.73
CA MET A 116 -20.00 11.13 -2.63
C MET A 116 -20.61 11.87 -3.84
N ASN A 117 -19.80 12.66 -4.54
CA ASN A 117 -20.27 13.53 -5.64
C ASN A 117 -20.11 12.88 -7.02
N GLN A 118 -20.70 11.70 -7.18
CA GLN A 118 -20.79 10.97 -8.45
C GLN A 118 -22.09 10.18 -8.57
N GLU A 119 -22.39 9.68 -9.77
CA GLU A 119 -23.64 8.96 -10.08
C GLU A 119 -23.35 7.51 -10.49
N TYR A 120 -24.19 6.59 -10.00
CA TYR A 120 -24.10 5.15 -10.26
C TYR A 120 -22.72 4.51 -9.98
N PRO A 121 -22.03 4.82 -8.86
CA PRO A 121 -20.84 4.07 -8.48
C PRO A 121 -21.20 2.69 -7.91
N VAL A 122 -20.18 1.85 -7.74
CA VAL A 122 -20.25 0.66 -6.89
C VAL A 122 -19.59 0.99 -5.56
N VAL A 123 -20.39 1.03 -4.48
CA VAL A 123 -19.89 1.30 -3.13
C VAL A 123 -19.31 0.02 -2.53
N VAL A 124 -18.06 0.07 -2.05
CA VAL A 124 -17.38 -1.05 -1.40
C VAL A 124 -16.98 -0.63 0.02
N LEU A 125 -17.45 -1.39 1.00
CA LEU A 125 -17.30 -1.13 2.44
C LEU A 125 -16.80 -2.38 3.16
N GLN A 126 -16.22 -2.20 4.34
CA GLN A 126 -16.01 -3.31 5.27
C GLN A 126 -17.05 -3.24 6.40
N CYS A 127 -17.68 -4.37 6.70
CA CYS A 127 -18.72 -4.45 7.73
C CYS A 127 -18.47 -5.61 8.68
N ARG A 128 -18.91 -5.46 9.93
CA ARG A 128 -18.91 -6.54 10.91
C ARG A 128 -20.09 -7.49 10.67
N GLY A 129 -19.87 -8.79 10.86
CA GLY A 129 -20.86 -9.84 10.69
C GLY A 129 -20.82 -10.52 9.32
N THR A 130 -21.67 -11.52 9.17
CA THR A 130 -21.87 -12.25 7.90
C THR A 130 -23.36 -12.39 7.57
N GLY A 131 -23.69 -12.54 6.28
CA GLY A 131 -25.08 -12.74 5.84
C GLY A 131 -26.04 -11.66 6.38
N ALA A 132 -27.06 -12.08 7.12
CA ALA A 132 -28.10 -11.20 7.66
C ALA A 132 -27.65 -10.34 8.85
N GLU A 133 -26.52 -10.67 9.51
CA GLU A 133 -25.98 -9.87 10.61
C GLU A 133 -25.44 -8.52 10.13
N VAL A 134 -25.05 -8.46 8.85
CA VAL A 134 -24.55 -7.26 8.19
C VAL A 134 -25.71 -6.29 7.95
N ARG A 135 -25.61 -5.14 8.60
CA ARG A 135 -26.55 -4.00 8.51
C ARG A 135 -25.79 -2.69 8.28
N PRO A 136 -26.44 -1.61 7.82
CA PRO A 136 -25.76 -0.32 7.66
C PRO A 136 -25.03 0.16 8.92
N GLU A 137 -25.57 -0.14 10.11
CA GLU A 137 -24.96 0.25 11.39
C GLU A 137 -23.68 -0.51 11.73
N THR A 138 -23.43 -1.64 11.06
CA THR A 138 -22.23 -2.47 11.24
C THR A 138 -21.15 -2.20 10.19
N CYS A 139 -21.43 -1.32 9.23
CA CYS A 139 -20.53 -0.95 8.15
C CYS A 139 -19.72 0.29 8.49
N TRP A 140 -18.43 0.24 8.19
CA TRP A 140 -17.50 1.34 8.45
C TRP A 140 -17.59 2.43 7.38
N THR A 141 -17.52 3.68 7.83
CA THR A 141 -17.32 4.88 6.99
C THR A 141 -16.47 5.90 7.76
N SER A 142 -15.66 6.67 7.06
CA SER A 142 -14.73 7.66 7.64
C SER A 142 -15.36 9.00 8.00
N SER A 143 -16.60 9.26 7.57
CA SER A 143 -17.32 10.50 7.91
C SER A 143 -18.81 10.28 8.15
N PHE A 144 -19.43 11.21 8.88
CA PHE A 144 -20.86 11.20 9.14
C PHE A 144 -21.68 11.44 7.86
N GLY A 145 -21.19 12.30 6.95
CA GLY A 145 -21.91 12.68 5.72
C GLY A 145 -22.08 11.53 4.72
N GLN A 146 -21.29 10.45 4.84
CA GLN A 146 -21.44 9.24 4.04
C GLN A 146 -22.54 8.32 4.54
N ARG A 147 -22.95 8.42 5.81
CA ARG A 147 -23.91 7.49 6.43
C ARG A 147 -25.19 8.18 6.89
N SER A 148 -25.15 9.46 7.24
CA SER A 148 -26.30 10.20 7.77
C SER A 148 -26.61 11.43 6.92
N GLN A 149 -27.91 11.72 6.79
CA GLN A 149 -28.42 12.95 6.20
C GLN A 149 -28.96 13.82 7.35
N VAL A 150 -28.31 14.95 7.62
CA VAL A 150 -28.62 15.80 8.77
C VAL A 150 -29.13 17.15 8.30
N SER A 151 -30.30 17.56 8.79
CA SER A 151 -30.91 18.87 8.55
C SER A 151 -30.93 19.25 7.06
N LYS A 152 -31.48 18.35 6.24
CA LYS A 152 -31.58 18.49 4.79
C LYS A 152 -32.88 19.16 4.37
N SER A 153 -32.82 19.88 3.26
CA SER A 153 -33.99 20.44 2.60
C SER A 153 -34.89 19.34 2.06
N ALA A 154 -36.15 19.65 1.74
CA ALA A 154 -37.06 18.68 1.12
C ALA A 154 -36.51 18.14 -0.23
N SER A 155 -35.82 18.96 -1.03
CA SER A 155 -35.24 18.50 -2.30
C SER A 155 -34.13 17.47 -2.14
N ASP A 156 -33.48 17.46 -0.97
CA ASP A 156 -32.38 16.55 -0.62
C ASP A 156 -32.83 15.44 0.32
N ALA A 157 -34.15 15.28 0.52
CA ALA A 157 -34.76 14.28 1.38
C ALA A 157 -35.25 13.05 0.60
N THR A 158 -34.62 12.72 -0.53
CA THR A 158 -35.14 11.72 -1.50
C THR A 158 -35.36 10.32 -0.92
N TRP A 159 -34.70 9.96 0.19
CA TRP A 159 -34.93 8.69 0.88
C TRP A 159 -36.33 8.57 1.50
N THR A 160 -37.06 9.68 1.70
CA THR A 160 -38.44 9.64 2.22
C THR A 160 -39.44 9.08 1.22
N GLU A 161 -39.05 9.01 -0.05
CA GLU A 161 -39.86 8.48 -1.16
C GLU A 161 -39.44 7.05 -1.54
N ASP A 162 -38.55 6.40 -0.78
CA ASP A 162 -38.04 5.06 -1.09
C ASP A 162 -39.15 4.02 -0.94
N LEU A 163 -39.54 3.40 -2.06
CA LEU A 163 -40.59 2.38 -2.17
C LEU A 163 -40.40 1.18 -1.22
N TYR A 164 -39.16 0.89 -0.86
CA TYR A 164 -38.84 -0.25 0.00
C TYR A 164 -38.55 0.16 1.44
N ALA A 165 -38.65 1.44 1.79
CA ALA A 165 -38.46 1.92 3.15
C ALA A 165 -39.63 1.53 4.07
N LEU A 166 -39.34 1.38 5.36
CA LEU A 166 -40.39 1.29 6.37
C LEU A 166 -40.98 2.67 6.60
N ALA A 167 -42.27 2.77 6.94
CA ALA A 167 -42.93 4.06 7.21
C ALA A 167 -42.21 4.89 8.31
N SER A 168 -41.59 4.23 9.29
CA SER A 168 -40.78 4.91 10.33
C SER A 168 -39.47 5.51 9.80
N ASP A 169 -38.99 5.04 8.65
CA ASP A 169 -37.73 5.48 8.03
C ASP A 169 -37.92 6.72 7.14
N THR A 170 -39.16 7.05 6.79
CA THR A 170 -39.52 8.20 5.95
C THR A 170 -40.03 9.40 6.75
N GLU A 171 -40.12 9.26 8.09
CA GLU A 171 -40.43 10.37 8.98
C GLU A 171 -39.39 11.51 8.87
N LYS A 172 -39.82 12.75 9.16
CA LYS A 172 -38.96 13.93 9.04
C LYS A 172 -37.66 13.84 9.83
N VAL A 173 -37.68 13.27 11.03
CA VAL A 173 -36.50 13.16 11.90
C VAL A 173 -36.47 11.74 12.46
N THR A 174 -35.59 10.91 11.93
CA THR A 174 -35.57 9.46 12.20
C THR A 174 -34.15 8.92 12.32
N SER A 175 -34.02 7.74 12.94
CA SER A 175 -32.78 6.99 13.10
C SER A 175 -33.03 5.51 12.84
N SER A 176 -32.14 4.86 12.11
CA SER A 176 -32.17 3.40 11.88
C SER A 176 -32.07 2.56 13.17
N LYS A 177 -31.67 3.17 14.29
CA LYS A 177 -31.54 2.50 15.59
C LYS A 177 -32.64 2.88 16.61
N GLY A 178 -33.80 3.34 16.14
CA GLY A 178 -34.92 3.76 16.98
C GLY A 178 -34.86 5.26 17.30
N ASP A 179 -34.84 5.62 18.58
CA ASP A 179 -34.93 7.02 19.00
C ASP A 179 -33.76 7.88 18.50
N VAL A 180 -34.09 9.09 18.05
CA VAL A 180 -33.12 10.11 17.65
C VAL A 180 -32.52 10.74 18.93
N PRO A 181 -31.18 10.85 19.05
CA PRO A 181 -30.55 11.44 20.22
C PRO A 181 -31.00 12.88 20.53
N GLY A 182 -30.91 13.24 21.81
CA GLY A 182 -31.19 14.59 22.30
C GLY A 182 -30.27 15.67 21.73
N ALA A 183 -30.62 16.94 21.95
CA ALA A 183 -29.86 18.08 21.42
C ALA A 183 -28.46 18.23 22.03
N ASP A 184 -28.24 17.66 23.20
CA ASP A 184 -26.95 17.53 23.87
C ASP A 184 -25.98 16.61 23.11
N ALA A 185 -26.50 15.50 22.57
CA ALA A 185 -25.71 14.54 21.80
C ALA A 185 -25.61 14.93 20.32
N CYS A 186 -26.68 15.49 19.74
CA CYS A 186 -26.76 15.86 18.33
C CYS A 186 -27.34 17.28 18.18
N PRO A 187 -26.53 18.33 18.37
CA PRO A 187 -26.98 19.71 18.28
C PRO A 187 -27.25 20.18 16.84
N THR A 188 -26.68 19.49 15.84
CA THR A 188 -26.80 19.82 14.41
C THR A 188 -28.15 19.49 13.79
N ILE A 189 -28.98 18.69 14.48
CA ILE A 189 -30.31 18.28 14.01
C ILE A 189 -31.31 19.41 14.23
N ASP A 190 -31.96 19.84 13.14
CA ASP A 190 -33.13 20.70 13.19
C ASP A 190 -34.29 19.95 13.83
N ARG A 191 -34.81 20.52 14.93
CA ARG A 191 -35.98 20.00 15.66
C ARG A 191 -37.18 20.93 15.55
N THR A 192 -37.09 21.99 14.73
CA THR A 192 -38.22 22.90 14.48
C THR A 192 -39.26 22.28 13.53
N GLY A 193 -38.89 21.20 12.83
CA GLY A 193 -39.74 20.48 11.87
C GLY A 193 -39.67 21.04 10.44
N LEU A 194 -38.73 21.94 10.18
CA LEU A 194 -38.53 22.57 8.87
C LEU A 194 -37.67 21.69 7.93
N LEU A 195 -36.71 20.95 8.50
CA LEU A 195 -35.76 20.14 7.73
C LEU A 195 -35.91 18.64 8.04
N TYR A 196 -35.29 17.83 7.19
CA TYR A 196 -35.32 16.37 7.24
C TYR A 196 -33.99 15.82 7.78
N THR A 197 -34.05 14.79 8.60
CA THR A 197 -32.89 14.10 9.16
C THR A 197 -33.12 12.59 9.16
N ARG A 198 -32.15 11.87 8.61
CA ARG A 198 -32.03 10.41 8.72
C ARG A 198 -30.64 10.08 9.26
N LEU A 199 -30.60 9.54 10.47
CA LEU A 199 -29.37 9.05 11.08
C LEU A 199 -29.17 7.56 10.75
N VAL A 200 -27.95 7.22 10.38
CA VAL A 200 -27.48 5.83 10.34
C VAL A 200 -26.32 5.72 11.32
N PRO A 201 -26.58 5.40 12.60
CA PRO A 201 -25.51 5.29 13.59
C PRO A 201 -24.50 4.20 13.23
N PHE A 202 -23.27 4.30 13.76
CA PHE A 202 -22.31 3.19 13.73
C PHE A 202 -22.31 2.46 15.08
N VAL A 203 -22.36 1.14 15.06
CA VAL A 203 -22.26 0.31 16.28
C VAL A 203 -20.91 -0.39 16.28
N SER A 204 -20.05 -0.05 17.24
CA SER A 204 -18.72 -0.65 17.34
C SER A 204 -18.75 -2.12 17.79
N ALA A 205 -17.62 -2.80 17.68
CA ALA A 205 -17.47 -4.18 18.16
C ALA A 205 -17.76 -4.31 19.67
N LYS A 206 -17.54 -3.23 20.43
CA LYS A 206 -17.85 -3.14 21.87
C LYS A 206 -19.33 -2.80 22.15
N GLY A 207 -20.15 -2.64 21.11
CA GLY A 207 -21.57 -2.27 21.24
C GLY A 207 -21.83 -0.78 21.47
N GLN A 208 -20.79 0.07 21.48
CA GLN A 208 -20.95 1.51 21.58
C GLN A 208 -21.62 2.05 20.32
N VAL A 209 -22.59 2.94 20.51
CA VAL A 209 -23.33 3.58 19.43
C VAL A 209 -22.75 4.97 19.20
N PHE A 210 -22.31 5.21 17.98
CA PHE A 210 -21.88 6.50 17.48
C PHE A 210 -23.02 7.06 16.63
N ALA A 211 -23.66 8.14 17.09
CA ALA A 211 -24.86 8.67 16.46
C ALA A 211 -24.65 9.16 15.03
N ALA A 212 -23.40 9.54 14.69
CA ALA A 212 -23.02 10.01 13.35
C ALA A 212 -23.88 11.18 12.85
N CYS A 213 -24.15 12.16 13.70
CA CYS A 213 -24.86 13.39 13.34
C CYS A 213 -23.93 14.58 13.06
N ASP A 214 -22.64 14.43 13.41
CA ASP A 214 -21.54 15.34 13.08
C ASP A 214 -20.20 14.60 13.23
N ALA A 215 -19.08 15.29 13.00
CA ALA A 215 -17.75 14.70 13.13
C ALA A 215 -17.37 14.29 14.57
N LYS A 216 -17.95 14.90 15.60
CA LYS A 216 -17.63 14.60 17.02
C LYS A 216 -18.35 13.34 17.53
N THR A 217 -19.42 12.95 16.84
CA THR A 217 -20.24 11.78 17.15
C THR A 217 -19.89 10.57 16.29
N MET A 218 -18.72 10.61 15.63
CA MET A 218 -18.10 9.49 14.92
C MET A 218 -17.08 8.77 15.83
N PRO A 219 -16.70 7.51 15.51
CA PRO A 219 -15.57 6.87 16.15
C PRO A 219 -14.28 7.69 16.04
N PRO A 220 -13.35 7.63 17.03
CA PRO A 220 -12.10 8.39 17.00
C PRO A 220 -11.24 8.15 15.76
N GLU A 221 -11.32 6.96 15.17
CA GLU A 221 -10.59 6.57 13.96
C GLU A 221 -11.23 7.13 12.68
N ALA A 222 -12.46 7.67 12.76
CA ALA A 222 -13.17 8.33 11.68
C ALA A 222 -12.97 9.86 11.78
N ALA A 223 -11.81 10.32 11.29
CA ALA A 223 -11.45 11.73 11.24
C ALA A 223 -10.85 12.10 9.88
N ALA A 224 -11.00 13.36 9.46
CA ALA A 224 -10.44 13.86 8.20
C ALA A 224 -8.89 13.86 8.19
N ASP A 225 -8.27 13.91 9.36
CA ASP A 225 -6.83 13.84 9.61
C ASP A 225 -6.40 12.50 10.23
N ALA A 226 -7.23 11.46 10.10
CA ALA A 226 -6.91 10.12 10.60
C ALA A 226 -5.56 9.62 10.06
N ALA A 227 -4.87 8.82 10.87
CA ALA A 227 -3.55 8.28 10.54
C ALA A 227 -3.57 7.44 9.25
N LEU A 228 -4.68 6.76 8.98
CA LEU A 228 -4.92 5.98 7.77
C LEU A 228 -5.97 6.68 6.89
N PRO A 229 -5.86 6.61 5.55
CA PRO A 229 -6.88 7.15 4.65
C PRO A 229 -8.23 6.45 4.83
N ALA A 230 -9.30 6.99 4.25
CA ALA A 230 -10.56 6.25 4.14
C ALA A 230 -10.33 4.91 3.41
N ASN A 231 -10.94 3.82 3.87
CA ASN A 231 -10.84 2.52 3.20
C ASN A 231 -12.10 2.19 2.40
N GLU A 232 -13.24 2.77 2.74
CA GLU A 232 -14.44 2.70 1.94
C GLU A 232 -14.33 3.55 0.66
N ILE A 233 -14.91 3.02 -0.42
CA ILE A 233 -14.78 3.58 -1.76
C ILE A 233 -16.12 3.52 -2.50
N ALA A 234 -16.46 4.58 -3.23
CA ALA A 234 -17.47 4.58 -4.27
C ALA A 234 -16.76 4.46 -5.62
N ALA A 235 -16.55 3.21 -6.06
CA ALA A 235 -15.70 2.88 -7.20
C ALA A 235 -16.43 3.07 -8.55
N TYR A 236 -15.66 3.39 -9.59
CA TYR A 236 -16.20 3.67 -10.92
C TYR A 236 -16.50 2.38 -11.70
N THR A 237 -17.67 2.35 -12.33
CA THR A 237 -18.00 1.39 -13.39
C THR A 237 -17.70 2.01 -14.75
N ASP A 238 -16.95 1.30 -15.57
CA ASP A 238 -16.63 1.64 -16.95
C ASP A 238 -17.83 1.52 -17.90
N ALA A 239 -17.70 2.11 -19.08
CA ALA A 239 -18.76 2.15 -20.08
C ALA A 239 -19.22 0.75 -20.54
N ASP A 240 -18.38 -0.28 -20.37
CA ASP A 240 -18.73 -1.68 -20.65
C ASP A 240 -19.41 -2.40 -19.46
N GLY A 241 -19.77 -1.65 -18.42
CA GLY A 241 -20.44 -2.16 -17.21
C GLY A 241 -19.51 -2.94 -16.28
N LYS A 242 -18.19 -2.86 -16.47
CA LYS A 242 -17.20 -3.51 -15.62
C LYS A 242 -16.49 -2.54 -14.71
N GLY A 243 -15.94 -3.05 -13.63
CA GLY A 243 -15.02 -2.30 -12.79
C GLY A 243 -14.25 -3.22 -11.87
N SER A 244 -13.26 -2.63 -11.21
CA SER A 244 -12.44 -3.36 -10.24
C SER A 244 -11.83 -2.40 -9.23
N VAL A 245 -11.62 -2.89 -8.01
CA VAL A 245 -10.88 -2.18 -6.97
C VAL A 245 -10.01 -3.15 -6.17
N GLN A 246 -8.86 -2.67 -5.72
CA GLN A 246 -8.05 -3.34 -4.70
C GLN A 246 -8.50 -2.83 -3.33
N PHE A 247 -9.38 -3.57 -2.64
CA PHE A 247 -10.00 -3.14 -1.40
C PHE A 247 -9.14 -3.52 -0.19
N GLU A 248 -8.65 -2.52 0.55
CA GLU A 248 -7.86 -2.72 1.78
C GLU A 248 -8.76 -3.19 2.93
N VAL A 249 -8.51 -4.40 3.43
CA VAL A 249 -9.16 -4.88 4.66
C VAL A 249 -8.41 -4.39 5.90
N ARG A 250 -9.17 -4.04 6.94
CA ARG A 250 -8.64 -3.57 8.24
C ARG A 250 -8.96 -4.56 9.34
N THR A 251 -7.99 -4.82 10.19
CA THR A 251 -8.21 -5.57 11.44
C THR A 251 -8.53 -4.63 12.59
N ASP A 252 -8.75 -5.19 13.78
CA ASP A 252 -8.85 -4.47 15.04
C ASP A 252 -7.60 -3.64 15.38
N VAL A 253 -6.46 -3.91 14.74
CA VAL A 253 -5.24 -3.08 14.82
C VAL A 253 -5.40 -1.75 14.11
N GLU A 254 -5.96 -1.74 12.89
CA GLU A 254 -6.14 -0.52 12.10
C GLU A 254 -7.48 0.18 12.35
N ASN A 255 -8.47 -0.57 12.85
CA ASN A 255 -9.82 -0.09 13.13
C ASN A 255 -10.41 -0.86 14.31
N GLU A 256 -10.10 -0.39 15.52
CA GLU A 256 -10.56 -0.97 16.77
C GLU A 256 -12.09 -0.97 16.86
N SER A 257 -12.71 0.13 16.42
CA SER A 257 -14.16 0.32 16.41
C SER A 257 -14.91 -0.71 15.56
N LEU A 258 -14.38 -1.09 14.38
CA LEU A 258 -14.95 -2.16 13.57
C LEU A 258 -14.63 -3.54 14.15
N GLY A 259 -13.40 -3.70 14.66
CA GLY A 259 -12.96 -4.82 15.49
C GLY A 259 -12.77 -6.15 14.76
N CYS A 260 -12.59 -6.14 13.43
CA CYS A 260 -12.44 -7.35 12.64
C CYS A 260 -11.18 -8.12 13.02
N SER A 261 -11.31 -9.41 13.29
CA SER A 261 -10.20 -10.24 13.74
C SER A 261 -10.48 -11.71 13.44
N LYS A 262 -9.63 -12.60 13.93
CA LYS A 262 -9.88 -14.05 13.86
C LYS A 262 -11.15 -14.47 14.61
N SER A 263 -11.55 -13.75 15.66
CA SER A 263 -12.72 -14.06 16.49
C SER A 263 -13.94 -13.21 16.16
N VAL A 264 -13.78 -12.09 15.45
CA VAL A 264 -14.86 -11.21 15.03
C VAL A 264 -15.04 -11.32 13.53
N ALA A 265 -16.10 -12.01 13.12
CA ALA A 265 -16.44 -12.20 11.72
C ALA A 265 -16.75 -10.86 11.04
N CYS A 266 -16.26 -10.70 9.81
CA CYS A 266 -16.51 -9.52 9.00
C CYS A 266 -16.73 -9.91 7.54
N SER A 267 -17.23 -8.94 6.77
CA SER A 267 -17.48 -9.08 5.35
C SER A 267 -17.02 -7.84 4.59
N ILE A 268 -16.60 -8.03 3.34
CA ILE A 268 -16.56 -6.95 2.35
C ILE A 268 -17.95 -6.85 1.75
N VAL A 269 -18.54 -5.66 1.75
CA VAL A 269 -19.88 -5.40 1.22
C VAL A 269 -19.77 -4.56 -0.03
N VAL A 270 -20.38 -5.04 -1.11
CA VAL A 270 -20.37 -4.39 -2.43
C VAL A 270 -21.80 -4.01 -2.79
N ILE A 271 -22.05 -2.73 -3.05
CA ILE A 271 -23.38 -2.16 -3.27
C ILE A 271 -23.37 -1.40 -4.61
N PRO A 272 -23.80 -2.03 -5.71
CA PRO A 272 -24.04 -1.32 -6.95
C PRO A 272 -25.21 -0.36 -6.79
N ILE A 273 -24.98 0.93 -7.03
CA ILE A 273 -26.03 1.94 -6.97
C ILE A 273 -26.78 1.94 -8.29
N VAL A 274 -28.06 1.57 -8.24
CA VAL A 274 -29.03 1.69 -9.37
C VAL A 274 -30.01 2.83 -9.15
N GLY A 275 -30.03 3.39 -7.94
CA GLY A 275 -30.84 4.54 -7.53
C GLY A 275 -32.06 4.17 -6.68
N ILE A 276 -32.70 5.19 -6.10
CA ILE A 276 -33.88 5.03 -5.25
C ILE A 276 -35.10 4.67 -6.11
N SER A 277 -35.77 3.58 -5.76
CA SER A 277 -37.09 3.26 -6.29
C SER A 277 -38.12 4.12 -5.58
N CYS A 278 -38.97 4.82 -6.33
CA CYS A 278 -39.82 5.86 -5.78
C CYS A 278 -41.26 5.37 -5.61
N GLU A 279 -41.87 5.69 -4.46
CA GLU A 279 -43.29 5.48 -4.18
C GLU A 279 -44.22 6.20 -5.17
N ALA A 280 -45.52 5.92 -5.07
CA ALA A 280 -46.55 6.49 -5.93
C ALA A 280 -46.54 8.02 -5.87
N GLY A 281 -46.48 8.66 -7.04
CA GLY A 281 -46.59 10.11 -7.10
C GLY A 281 -47.93 10.62 -6.60
N SER A 282 -47.94 11.78 -5.96
CA SER A 282 -49.13 12.44 -5.41
C SER A 282 -50.15 12.87 -6.48
N THR A 283 -49.72 12.96 -7.75
CA THR A 283 -50.53 13.38 -8.90
C THR A 283 -50.00 12.77 -10.19
N ALA A 284 -50.88 12.66 -11.19
CA ALA A 284 -50.53 12.16 -12.51
C ALA A 284 -49.73 13.17 -13.36
N ASP A 285 -49.83 14.47 -13.08
CA ASP A 285 -49.04 15.49 -13.79
C ASP A 285 -47.69 15.68 -13.09
N GLU A 286 -46.60 15.27 -13.74
CA GLU A 286 -45.24 15.40 -13.20
C GLU A 286 -44.87 16.83 -12.80
N ARG A 287 -45.51 17.85 -13.40
CA ARG A 287 -45.27 19.26 -13.08
C ARG A 287 -45.82 19.64 -11.71
N ASP A 288 -46.82 18.92 -11.22
CA ASP A 288 -47.50 19.19 -9.96
C ASP A 288 -46.96 18.34 -8.80
N LEU A 289 -46.06 17.40 -9.07
CA LEU A 289 -45.33 16.67 -8.03
C LEU A 289 -44.58 17.63 -7.09
N SER A 290 -44.49 17.25 -5.83
CA SER A 290 -43.65 17.92 -4.85
C SER A 290 -42.18 17.90 -5.25
N VAL A 291 -41.38 18.76 -4.61
CA VAL A 291 -39.96 18.88 -4.93
C VAL A 291 -39.20 17.58 -4.62
N VAL A 292 -39.56 16.88 -3.54
CA VAL A 292 -38.90 15.62 -3.16
C VAL A 292 -39.25 14.48 -4.12
N GLU A 293 -40.50 14.38 -4.56
CA GLU A 293 -40.94 13.39 -5.56
C GLU A 293 -40.22 13.61 -6.90
N LYS A 294 -40.08 14.87 -7.33
CA LYS A 294 -39.30 15.23 -8.52
C LYS A 294 -37.84 14.87 -8.36
N SER A 295 -37.24 15.15 -7.20
CA SER A 295 -35.85 14.79 -6.91
C SER A 295 -35.62 13.27 -6.89
N CYS A 296 -36.55 12.50 -6.30
CA CYS A 296 -36.47 11.04 -6.26
C CYS A 296 -36.45 10.46 -7.68
N ARG A 297 -37.27 10.99 -8.59
CA ARG A 297 -37.42 10.48 -9.96
C ARG A 297 -36.29 10.85 -10.92
N ARG A 298 -35.27 11.58 -10.47
CA ARG A 298 -34.13 11.93 -11.34
C ARG A 298 -33.27 10.71 -11.66
N THR A 299 -32.75 10.67 -12.88
CA THR A 299 -31.96 9.56 -13.43
C THR A 299 -30.48 9.92 -13.62
N GLY A 300 -30.01 10.97 -12.95
CA GLY A 300 -28.67 11.49 -13.13
C GLY A 300 -28.58 12.56 -14.21
N GLN A 301 -27.65 13.47 -14.03
CA GLN A 301 -27.38 14.58 -14.95
C GLN A 301 -26.09 14.39 -15.76
N PHE A 302 -25.29 13.38 -15.44
CA PHE A 302 -24.01 13.13 -16.10
C PHE A 302 -24.07 12.00 -17.13
N ALA A 303 -23.32 12.17 -18.21
CA ALA A 303 -23.13 11.10 -19.19
C ALA A 303 -22.25 9.98 -18.62
N PRO A 304 -22.47 8.71 -19.02
CA PRO A 304 -21.59 7.61 -18.69
C PRO A 304 -20.11 7.90 -18.97
N GLY A 305 -19.24 7.66 -17.98
CA GLY A 305 -17.80 7.86 -18.08
C GLY A 305 -17.33 9.31 -17.98
N SER A 306 -18.23 10.30 -17.87
CA SER A 306 -17.82 11.69 -17.67
C SER A 306 -17.23 11.91 -16.26
N SER A 307 -16.41 12.95 -16.11
CA SER A 307 -15.84 13.34 -14.81
C SER A 307 -16.55 14.56 -14.23
N ASN A 308 -16.67 14.63 -12.90
CA ASN A 308 -17.19 15.78 -12.15
C ASN A 308 -16.05 16.59 -11.53
N VAL A 309 -15.08 16.99 -12.37
CA VAL A 309 -13.84 17.66 -11.91
C VAL A 309 -14.11 19.01 -11.25
N THR A 310 -15.16 19.71 -11.65
CA THR A 310 -15.60 21.01 -11.12
C THR A 310 -16.56 20.91 -9.93
N ASN A 311 -16.90 19.68 -9.52
CA ASN A 311 -17.74 19.41 -8.35
C ASN A 311 -19.10 20.15 -8.38
N VAL A 312 -19.81 20.13 -9.52
CA VAL A 312 -21.06 20.89 -9.74
C VAL A 312 -22.32 20.25 -9.11
N GLY A 313 -22.14 19.34 -8.15
CA GLY A 313 -23.22 18.55 -7.54
C GLY A 313 -23.65 17.34 -8.37
N VAL A 314 -24.52 16.50 -7.81
CA VAL A 314 -25.08 15.28 -8.44
C VAL A 314 -26.55 15.12 -8.10
N ASP A 315 -27.28 14.30 -8.87
CA ASP A 315 -28.62 13.89 -8.47
C ASP A 315 -28.53 12.85 -7.35
N GLN A 316 -28.97 13.24 -6.14
CA GLN A 316 -28.87 12.43 -4.93
C GLN A 316 -29.52 11.04 -5.07
N ALA A 317 -30.63 10.95 -5.81
CA ALA A 317 -31.38 9.70 -6.02
C ALA A 317 -30.54 8.58 -6.66
N VAL A 318 -29.44 8.92 -7.35
CA VAL A 318 -28.54 7.98 -8.03
C VAL A 318 -27.10 8.09 -7.54
N SER A 319 -26.90 8.84 -6.46
CA SER A 319 -25.62 9.07 -5.81
C SER A 319 -25.35 8.02 -4.72
N PRO A 320 -24.08 7.73 -4.38
CA PRO A 320 -23.73 6.85 -3.27
C PRO A 320 -24.11 7.41 -1.89
N MET A 321 -24.55 8.67 -1.77
CA MET A 321 -24.98 9.28 -0.50
C MET A 321 -26.08 8.51 0.24
N LEU A 322 -26.84 7.70 -0.50
CA LEU A 322 -27.95 6.88 -0.02
C LEU A 322 -27.69 5.37 -0.18
N TRP A 323 -26.44 4.92 -0.10
CA TRP A 323 -26.08 3.49 -0.17
C TRP A 323 -26.82 2.62 0.87
N TRP A 324 -27.20 3.22 2.00
CA TRP A 324 -27.91 2.58 3.11
C TRP A 324 -29.43 2.56 2.95
N ALA A 325 -30.00 3.31 1.98
CA ALA A 325 -31.44 3.30 1.71
C ALA A 325 -31.87 1.91 1.23
N GLN A 326 -33.12 1.49 1.50
CA GLN A 326 -33.55 0.11 1.27
C GLN A 326 -33.48 -0.27 -0.21
N SER A 327 -33.81 0.66 -1.11
CA SER A 327 -33.64 0.51 -2.56
C SER A 327 -32.23 0.07 -2.96
N ASN A 328 -31.18 0.62 -2.34
CA ASN A 328 -29.79 0.26 -2.65
C ASN A 328 -29.29 -0.91 -1.78
N TRP A 329 -29.63 -0.92 -0.49
CA TRP A 329 -29.14 -1.90 0.49
C TRP A 329 -29.59 -3.33 0.18
N ARG A 330 -30.77 -3.51 -0.42
CA ARG A 330 -31.27 -4.81 -0.87
C ARG A 330 -30.43 -5.43 -2.00
N ASN A 331 -29.70 -4.61 -2.75
CA ASN A 331 -28.86 -5.02 -3.88
C ASN A 331 -27.41 -5.38 -3.46
N ARG A 332 -27.10 -5.37 -2.16
CA ARG A 332 -25.74 -5.62 -1.68
C ARG A 332 -25.31 -7.08 -1.88
N PHE A 333 -24.04 -7.25 -2.20
CA PHE A 333 -23.31 -8.50 -2.05
C PHE A 333 -22.57 -8.50 -0.72
N VAL A 334 -22.65 -9.60 0.02
CA VAL A 334 -21.93 -9.79 1.29
C VAL A 334 -20.88 -10.88 1.09
N ILE A 335 -19.61 -10.49 1.09
CA ILE A 335 -18.46 -11.38 0.87
C ILE A 335 -17.82 -11.68 2.23
N PRO A 336 -18.04 -12.86 2.83
CA PRO A 336 -17.46 -13.19 4.12
C PRO A 336 -15.93 -13.26 4.02
N VAL A 337 -15.23 -12.69 4.99
CA VAL A 337 -13.76 -12.75 5.08
C VAL A 337 -13.31 -13.34 6.42
N THR A 338 -12.16 -14.01 6.42
CA THR A 338 -11.52 -14.50 7.65
C THR A 338 -10.11 -13.92 7.78
N PHE A 339 -9.68 -13.70 9.03
CA PHE A 339 -8.36 -13.16 9.33
C PHE A 339 -7.45 -14.21 9.94
N GLY A 340 -6.15 -14.11 9.62
CA GLY A 340 -5.10 -14.91 10.26
C GLY A 340 -4.85 -14.48 11.71
N ASP A 341 -3.91 -15.16 12.38
CA ASP A 341 -3.48 -14.75 13.71
C ASP A 341 -2.82 -13.36 13.69
N PRO A 342 -3.12 -12.50 14.68
CA PRO A 342 -2.54 -11.17 14.74
C PRO A 342 -1.01 -11.23 14.96
N PRO A 343 -0.26 -10.18 14.56
CA PRO A 343 1.20 -10.17 14.62
C PRO A 343 1.79 -10.43 16.01
N ASP A 344 1.08 -10.04 17.06
CA ASP A 344 1.46 -10.13 18.47
C ASP A 344 1.03 -11.44 19.16
N THR A 345 0.42 -12.37 18.42
CA THR A 345 -0.05 -13.66 18.95
C THR A 345 1.02 -14.40 19.75
N CYS A 346 2.26 -14.39 19.27
CA CYS A 346 3.38 -15.04 19.95
C CYS A 346 3.85 -14.31 21.22
N ASP A 347 3.60 -13.01 21.34
CA ASP A 347 3.95 -12.26 22.54
C ASP A 347 2.94 -12.46 23.67
N ILE A 348 1.68 -12.68 23.30
CA ILE A 348 0.60 -12.94 24.25
C ILE A 348 0.58 -14.41 24.69
N LEU A 349 0.73 -15.35 23.75
CA LEU A 349 0.47 -16.78 24.00
C LEU A 349 1.72 -17.60 24.33
N ASP A 350 2.92 -17.06 24.11
CA ASP A 350 4.18 -17.76 24.36
C ASP A 350 5.15 -16.94 25.25
N PRO A 351 5.27 -17.28 26.55
CA PRO A 351 6.10 -16.56 27.50
C PRO A 351 7.61 -16.88 27.38
N ARG A 352 8.00 -17.82 26.51
CA ARG A 352 9.41 -18.21 26.32
C ARG A 352 10.18 -17.04 25.70
N ALA A 353 11.48 -16.96 26.01
CA ALA A 353 12.34 -15.96 25.38
C ALA A 353 12.44 -16.20 23.85
N PRO A 354 12.26 -15.17 23.01
CA PRO A 354 12.39 -15.31 21.57
C PRO A 354 13.86 -15.59 21.19
N THR A 355 14.05 -16.37 20.14
CA THR A 355 15.35 -16.52 19.47
C THR A 355 15.35 -15.63 18.24
N GLY A 356 16.13 -14.55 18.30
CA GLY A 356 16.19 -13.53 17.26
C GLY A 356 17.02 -13.93 16.05
N PHE A 357 16.44 -13.74 14.87
CA PHE A 357 17.08 -13.83 13.56
C PHE A 357 17.07 -12.43 12.94
N TYR A 358 18.22 -11.93 12.49
CA TYR A 358 18.38 -10.51 12.17
C TYR A 358 18.72 -10.27 10.70
N GLY A 359 18.05 -9.32 10.05
CA GLY A 359 18.43 -8.86 8.71
C GLY A 359 17.28 -8.70 7.74
N SER A 360 17.42 -9.31 6.56
CA SER A 360 16.70 -9.03 5.32
C SER A 360 15.18 -8.90 5.46
N GLU A 361 14.67 -7.73 5.09
CA GLU A 361 13.22 -7.45 5.03
C GLU A 361 12.49 -8.30 3.98
N LEU A 362 13.20 -8.88 3.00
CA LEU A 362 12.62 -9.77 2.00
C LEU A 362 11.91 -11.00 2.61
N LEU A 363 12.27 -11.41 3.83
CA LEU A 363 11.59 -12.52 4.54
C LEU A 363 10.36 -12.05 5.34
N ALA A 364 10.11 -10.75 5.47
CA ALA A 364 9.15 -10.21 6.44
C ALA A 364 7.76 -10.87 6.37
N GLN A 365 7.18 -11.01 5.18
CA GLN A 365 5.86 -11.63 5.04
C GLN A 365 5.86 -13.12 5.39
N ALA A 366 6.86 -13.88 4.93
CA ALA A 366 6.96 -15.31 5.27
C ALA A 366 7.18 -15.51 6.78
N ALA A 367 8.07 -14.71 7.38
CA ALA A 367 8.34 -14.73 8.81
C ALA A 367 7.08 -14.43 9.64
N LEU A 368 6.26 -13.47 9.19
CA LEU A 368 4.99 -13.14 9.84
C LEU A 368 4.01 -14.32 9.85
N GLN A 369 3.94 -15.12 8.78
CA GLN A 369 3.09 -16.32 8.75
C GLN A 369 3.71 -17.49 9.50
N TRP A 370 5.04 -17.62 9.50
CA TRP A 370 5.73 -18.73 10.13
C TRP A 370 5.81 -18.60 11.64
N ALA A 371 5.99 -17.40 12.21
CA ALA A 371 6.17 -17.21 13.64
C ALA A 371 5.07 -17.88 14.51
N PRO A 372 3.76 -17.75 14.21
CA PRO A 372 2.71 -18.48 14.92
C PRO A 372 2.87 -20.00 14.89
N ALA A 373 3.33 -20.58 13.77
CA ALA A 373 3.56 -22.03 13.67
C ALA A 373 4.75 -22.53 14.50
N TYR A 374 5.59 -21.63 15.01
CA TYR A 374 6.67 -21.94 15.95
C TYR A 374 6.24 -21.71 17.40
N CYS A 375 5.73 -20.53 17.73
CA CYS A 375 5.41 -20.18 19.11
C CYS A 375 4.20 -20.98 19.67
N LEU A 376 3.21 -21.29 18.83
CA LEU A 376 2.04 -22.07 19.24
C LEU A 376 2.32 -23.58 19.36
N ASN A 377 3.49 -24.04 18.92
CA ASN A 377 3.92 -25.42 19.09
C ASN A 377 5.02 -25.52 20.15
N LYS A 378 4.69 -26.16 21.29
CA LYS A 378 5.62 -26.33 22.41
C LYS A 378 6.89 -27.11 22.07
N SER A 379 6.91 -27.91 21.00
CA SER A 379 8.10 -28.65 20.54
C SER A 379 9.07 -27.80 19.70
N ARG A 380 8.73 -26.53 19.43
CA ARG A 380 9.53 -25.57 18.66
C ARG A 380 9.90 -24.40 19.57
N PHE A 381 10.95 -23.67 19.21
CA PHE A 381 11.34 -22.45 19.92
C PHE A 381 10.48 -21.25 19.49
N LYS A 382 10.47 -20.17 20.28
CA LYS A 382 9.82 -18.90 19.90
C LYS A 382 10.68 -18.18 18.84
N PHE A 383 10.34 -18.34 17.56
CA PHE A 383 11.03 -17.68 16.45
C PHE A 383 10.67 -16.19 16.38
N GLN A 384 11.68 -15.33 16.22
CA GLN A 384 11.48 -13.90 16.00
C GLN A 384 12.38 -13.42 14.86
N HIS A 385 11.76 -12.76 13.87
CA HIS A 385 12.48 -12.05 12.82
C HIS A 385 12.61 -10.57 13.19
N ASN A 386 13.85 -10.11 13.31
CA ASN A 386 14.22 -8.73 13.61
C ASN A 386 14.75 -8.07 12.33
N GLN A 387 13.92 -7.24 11.70
CA GLN A 387 14.25 -6.58 10.44
C GLN A 387 15.30 -5.49 10.66
N MET A 388 16.37 -5.54 9.87
CA MET A 388 17.44 -4.53 9.85
C MET A 388 18.26 -4.67 8.56
N PRO A 389 19.19 -3.75 8.24
CA PRO A 389 20.11 -3.93 7.11
C PRO A 389 20.76 -5.32 7.09
N ASP A 390 20.80 -5.96 5.92
CA ASP A 390 21.37 -7.31 5.74
C ASP A 390 22.79 -7.41 6.34
N GLN A 391 23.64 -6.43 6.04
CA GLN A 391 25.02 -6.34 6.56
C GLN A 391 25.08 -6.19 8.08
N ALA A 392 24.20 -5.37 8.66
CA ALA A 392 24.19 -5.15 10.10
C ALA A 392 23.70 -6.41 10.84
N GLY A 393 22.69 -7.10 10.30
CA GLY A 393 22.25 -8.40 10.79
C GLY A 393 23.35 -9.46 10.70
N PHE A 394 24.09 -9.48 9.59
CA PHE A 394 25.25 -10.35 9.41
C PHE A 394 26.34 -10.08 10.46
N SER A 395 26.75 -8.82 10.64
CA SER A 395 27.78 -8.43 11.62
C SER A 395 27.37 -8.76 13.06
N LEU A 396 26.09 -8.57 13.40
CA LEU A 396 25.55 -8.95 14.71
C LEU A 396 25.61 -10.48 14.92
N MET A 397 25.24 -11.26 13.91
CA MET A 397 25.37 -12.71 13.96
C MET A 397 26.84 -13.14 14.08
N SER A 398 27.72 -12.60 13.23
CA SER A 398 29.14 -12.95 13.18
C SER A 398 29.84 -12.70 14.52
N SER A 399 29.59 -11.53 15.13
CA SER A 399 30.13 -11.14 16.44
C SER A 399 29.53 -11.88 17.64
N GLY A 400 28.47 -12.67 17.45
CA GLY A 400 27.86 -13.46 18.52
C GLY A 400 26.67 -12.82 19.22
N GLY A 401 26.23 -11.65 18.77
CA GLY A 401 25.02 -10.99 19.29
C GLY A 401 23.70 -11.57 18.76
N GLY A 402 23.72 -12.45 17.76
CA GLY A 402 22.52 -13.12 17.22
C GLY A 402 22.76 -14.58 16.84
N ALA A 403 21.71 -15.41 16.91
CA ALA A 403 21.80 -16.85 16.59
C ALA A 403 21.99 -17.11 15.09
N ALA A 404 21.36 -16.29 14.26
CA ALA A 404 21.49 -16.33 12.81
C ALA A 404 21.19 -14.95 12.19
N ALA A 405 21.73 -14.73 11.00
CA ALA A 405 21.40 -13.60 10.14
C ALA A 405 20.52 -14.07 8.98
N LEU A 406 19.69 -13.17 8.49
CA LEU A 406 18.92 -13.32 7.26
C LEU A 406 19.52 -12.36 6.24
N VAL A 407 20.05 -12.88 5.15
CA VAL A 407 20.81 -12.10 4.15
C VAL A 407 20.51 -12.63 2.76
N SER A 408 20.75 -11.83 1.73
CA SER A 408 20.59 -12.22 0.32
C SER A 408 21.90 -12.19 -0.49
N SER A 409 23.04 -11.94 0.16
CA SER A 409 24.40 -12.16 -0.36
C SER A 409 25.37 -12.77 0.63
N GLU A 410 26.51 -13.20 0.09
CA GLU A 410 27.71 -13.45 0.88
C GLU A 410 28.26 -12.14 1.48
N TYR A 411 28.85 -12.28 2.65
CA TYR A 411 29.55 -11.22 3.36
C TYR A 411 30.91 -11.75 3.79
N GLU A 412 31.92 -10.87 3.77
CA GLU A 412 33.24 -11.23 4.28
C GLU A 412 33.13 -11.65 5.74
N THR A 413 33.72 -12.80 6.04
CA THR A 413 33.66 -13.40 7.37
C THR A 413 35.03 -13.30 8.01
N GLU A 414 35.14 -12.50 9.07
CA GLU A 414 36.29 -12.51 9.97
C GLU A 414 36.03 -13.52 11.09
N GLY A 415 36.81 -14.61 11.14
CA GLY A 415 36.73 -15.61 12.21
C GLY A 415 36.03 -16.92 11.82
N ASP A 416 34.94 -17.25 12.51
CA ASP A 416 34.30 -18.56 12.37
C ASP A 416 33.67 -18.76 11.00
N PRO A 417 33.84 -19.92 10.36
CA PRO A 417 33.24 -20.18 9.05
C PRO A 417 31.71 -20.10 9.14
N VAL A 418 31.09 -19.38 8.22
CA VAL A 418 29.63 -19.22 8.13
C VAL A 418 29.05 -20.14 7.05
N GLY A 419 27.85 -20.67 7.31
CA GLY A 419 27.07 -21.41 6.32
C GLY A 419 25.82 -20.65 5.93
N TYR A 420 25.53 -20.61 4.63
CA TYR A 420 24.38 -19.93 4.04
C TYR A 420 23.34 -20.97 3.59
N ALA A 421 22.28 -21.15 4.38
CA ALA A 421 21.18 -22.05 4.03
C ALA A 421 20.09 -21.29 3.27
N PRO A 422 19.77 -21.63 2.01
CA PRO A 422 18.60 -21.07 1.33
C PRO A 422 17.33 -21.31 2.15
N THR A 423 16.61 -20.25 2.48
CA THR A 423 15.41 -20.30 3.32
C THR A 423 14.18 -19.87 2.53
N ALA A 424 14.31 -18.89 1.64
CA ALA A 424 13.23 -18.44 0.77
C ALA A 424 13.74 -18.00 -0.61
N LEU A 425 12.92 -18.17 -1.64
CA LEU A 425 13.15 -17.63 -2.98
C LEU A 425 12.11 -16.55 -3.25
N THR A 426 12.55 -15.31 -3.40
CA THR A 426 11.71 -14.12 -3.59
C THR A 426 12.50 -13.04 -4.35
N GLY A 427 12.31 -11.76 -4.03
CA GLY A 427 13.03 -10.65 -4.61
C GLY A 427 12.41 -9.31 -4.23
N PHE A 428 12.85 -8.28 -4.92
CA PHE A 428 12.23 -6.96 -4.91
C PHE A 428 11.67 -6.64 -6.29
N GLY A 429 10.72 -5.71 -6.36
CA GLY A 429 10.26 -5.11 -7.60
C GLY A 429 10.28 -3.59 -7.52
N ILE A 430 10.11 -2.94 -8.67
CA ILE A 430 9.75 -1.53 -8.71
C ILE A 430 8.23 -1.46 -8.63
N GLY A 431 7.73 -1.31 -7.40
CA GLY A 431 6.33 -1.11 -7.11
C GLY A 431 5.87 0.25 -7.60
N TYR A 432 4.62 0.35 -8.03
CA TYR A 432 4.10 1.63 -8.52
C TYR A 432 2.60 1.78 -8.32
N ILE A 433 2.17 3.04 -8.30
CA ILE A 433 0.77 3.44 -8.41
C ILE A 433 0.71 4.58 -9.43
N ILE A 434 0.05 4.33 -10.55
CA ILE A 434 -0.05 5.24 -11.69
C ILE A 434 -1.47 5.18 -12.22
N ASP A 435 -2.12 6.32 -12.35
CA ASP A 435 -3.45 6.42 -12.96
C ASP A 435 -3.38 6.73 -14.46
N ARG A 436 -4.40 6.27 -15.19
CA ARG A 436 -4.66 6.68 -16.56
C ARG A 436 -5.33 8.06 -16.55
N PRO A 437 -4.99 8.94 -17.52
CA PRO A 437 -5.64 10.25 -17.63
C PRO A 437 -7.17 10.17 -17.67
N GLY A 438 -7.82 11.20 -17.13
CA GLY A 438 -9.29 11.35 -17.19
C GLY A 438 -10.06 10.40 -16.28
N ASN A 439 -9.50 9.99 -15.14
CA ASN A 439 -10.13 9.06 -14.19
C ASN A 439 -10.53 7.71 -14.84
N ALA A 440 -9.72 7.26 -15.79
CA ALA A 440 -9.90 5.98 -16.47
C ALA A 440 -9.37 4.79 -15.64
N GLY A 441 -9.06 4.97 -14.34
CA GLY A 441 -8.53 3.93 -13.46
C GLY A 441 -7.02 3.71 -13.59
N GLU A 442 -6.50 2.69 -12.91
CA GLU A 442 -5.05 2.46 -12.79
C GLU A 442 -4.40 1.90 -14.06
N TYR A 443 -3.16 2.31 -14.31
CA TYR A 443 -2.32 1.78 -15.38
C TYR A 443 -1.66 0.46 -14.97
N ALA A 444 -1.86 -0.60 -15.76
CA ALA A 444 -1.52 -1.96 -15.35
C ALA A 444 -0.15 -2.48 -15.82
N ASP A 445 0.44 -1.87 -16.85
CA ASP A 445 1.57 -2.44 -17.60
C ASP A 445 2.75 -1.48 -17.72
N LEU A 446 3.38 -1.16 -16.59
CA LEU A 446 4.56 -0.28 -16.58
C LEU A 446 5.81 -1.01 -17.04
N ARG A 447 6.54 -0.41 -17.98
CA ARG A 447 7.82 -0.88 -18.52
C ARG A 447 8.93 0.08 -18.14
N LEU A 448 9.98 -0.44 -17.51
CA LEU A 448 11.16 0.33 -17.13
C LEU A 448 12.42 -0.37 -17.64
N ASN A 449 13.39 0.43 -18.07
CA ASN A 449 14.73 -0.04 -18.36
C ASN A 449 15.74 0.47 -17.33
N ALA A 450 16.96 -0.07 -17.38
CA ALA A 450 18.03 0.30 -16.45
C ALA A 450 18.40 1.79 -16.50
N ARG A 451 18.30 2.45 -17.68
CA ARG A 451 18.65 3.87 -17.82
C ARG A 451 17.64 4.78 -17.14
N LEU A 452 16.34 4.49 -17.22
CA LEU A 452 15.30 5.22 -16.50
C LEU A 452 15.47 5.10 -14.98
N LEU A 453 15.80 3.89 -14.48
CA LEU A 453 16.11 3.69 -13.06
C LEU A 453 17.37 4.45 -12.64
N ALA A 454 18.40 4.46 -13.49
CA ALA A 454 19.61 5.26 -13.25
C ALA A 454 19.28 6.76 -13.16
N LYS A 455 18.51 7.32 -14.10
CA LYS A 455 18.07 8.72 -14.09
C LYS A 455 17.34 9.12 -12.80
N LEU A 456 16.44 8.25 -12.31
CA LEU A 456 15.71 8.45 -11.04
C LEU A 456 16.66 8.44 -9.83
N LEU A 457 17.53 7.43 -9.72
CA LEU A 457 18.46 7.29 -8.60
C LEU A 457 19.52 8.40 -8.57
N THR A 458 20.04 8.80 -9.73
CA THR A 458 21.00 9.91 -9.85
C THR A 458 20.33 11.28 -9.78
N GLN A 459 19.07 11.39 -9.33
CA GLN A 459 18.35 12.65 -9.14
C GLN A 459 18.49 13.59 -10.35
N SER A 460 18.36 13.03 -11.56
CA SER A 460 18.66 13.76 -12.80
C SER A 460 17.43 14.42 -13.40
N TYR A 461 16.24 14.12 -12.87
CA TYR A 461 15.03 14.91 -13.12
C TYR A 461 14.97 16.08 -12.15
N THR A 462 14.63 17.27 -12.66
CA THR A 462 14.80 18.51 -11.90
C THR A 462 13.67 18.81 -10.91
N GLY A 463 12.61 18.02 -10.86
CA GLY A 463 11.44 18.17 -9.98
C GLY A 463 10.53 19.33 -10.35
N SER A 464 11.10 20.52 -10.52
CA SER A 464 10.41 21.77 -10.82
C SER A 464 11.38 22.81 -11.39
N SER A 465 10.92 24.05 -11.55
CA SER A 465 11.78 25.20 -11.84
C SER A 465 12.89 25.42 -10.79
N PHE A 466 12.71 24.97 -9.55
CA PHE A 466 13.75 25.08 -8.51
C PHE A 466 14.96 24.22 -8.83
N GLY A 467 14.78 22.94 -9.16
CA GLY A 467 15.90 22.08 -9.55
C GLY A 467 16.44 22.39 -10.95
N ALA A 468 15.63 23.01 -11.83
CA ALA A 468 16.11 23.47 -13.14
C ALA A 468 17.16 24.60 -13.03
N GLY A 469 17.26 25.25 -11.86
CA GLY A 469 18.35 26.17 -11.54
C GLY A 469 19.68 25.49 -11.24
N HIS A 470 19.75 24.15 -11.19
CA HIS A 470 21.00 23.42 -10.94
C HIS A 470 21.89 23.44 -12.20
N PRO A 471 23.13 23.96 -12.11
CA PRO A 471 24.04 24.00 -13.27
C PRO A 471 24.29 22.62 -13.90
N GLY A 472 24.23 22.54 -15.22
CA GLY A 472 24.43 21.30 -15.99
C GLY A 472 23.21 20.38 -16.09
N MET A 473 22.06 20.78 -15.56
CA MET A 473 20.76 20.07 -15.63
C MET A 473 19.60 20.98 -16.09
N GLU A 474 19.88 22.18 -16.58
CA GLU A 474 18.90 23.23 -16.85
C GLU A 474 17.81 22.80 -17.86
N HIS A 475 18.17 21.90 -18.77
CA HIS A 475 17.28 21.39 -19.82
C HIS A 475 16.80 19.95 -19.57
N ASN A 476 17.12 19.37 -18.40
CA ASN A 476 16.61 18.05 -18.07
C ASN A 476 15.08 18.12 -17.81
N PRO A 477 14.33 17.05 -18.13
CA PRO A 477 12.91 16.97 -17.78
C PRO A 477 12.70 17.12 -16.27
N TRP A 478 11.59 17.76 -15.89
CA TRP A 478 11.25 17.92 -14.46
C TRP A 478 10.94 16.59 -13.78
N ALA A 479 10.37 15.65 -14.51
CA ALA A 479 10.01 14.34 -13.99
C ALA A 479 9.99 13.30 -15.10
N ILE A 480 9.99 12.02 -14.74
CA ILE A 480 9.98 10.90 -15.69
C ILE A 480 8.79 10.93 -16.65
N MET A 481 7.65 11.52 -16.24
CA MET A 481 6.46 11.73 -17.09
C MET A 481 6.74 12.59 -18.33
N LYS A 482 7.75 13.46 -18.26
CA LYS A 482 8.22 14.30 -19.36
C LYS A 482 9.41 13.71 -20.12
N ASP A 483 9.94 12.56 -19.69
CA ASP A 483 11.05 11.90 -20.36
C ASP A 483 10.57 11.23 -21.65
N PRO A 484 11.05 11.63 -22.84
CA PRO A 484 10.67 11.00 -24.10
C PRO A 484 10.95 9.49 -24.14
N GLU A 485 11.97 9.01 -23.42
CA GLU A 485 12.26 7.59 -23.27
C GLU A 485 11.13 6.87 -22.54
N PHE A 486 10.67 7.42 -21.41
CA PHE A 486 9.58 6.84 -20.63
C PHE A 486 8.27 6.85 -21.41
N VAL A 487 7.96 7.98 -22.06
CA VAL A 487 6.76 8.15 -22.89
C VAL A 487 6.74 7.15 -24.05
N ALA A 488 7.89 6.90 -24.69
CA ALA A 488 7.99 5.91 -25.76
C ALA A 488 7.73 4.47 -25.27
N LEU A 489 8.15 4.16 -24.04
CA LEU A 489 7.93 2.83 -23.45
C LEU A 489 6.50 2.63 -22.92
N ASN A 490 5.87 3.70 -22.45
CA ASN A 490 4.58 3.69 -21.76
C ASN A 490 3.62 4.75 -22.35
N PRO A 491 3.17 4.56 -23.61
CA PRO A 491 2.30 5.53 -24.26
C PRO A 491 0.92 5.60 -23.60
N GLY A 492 0.30 6.78 -23.60
CA GLY A 492 -1.06 6.99 -23.07
C GLY A 492 -1.13 7.40 -21.60
N LEU A 493 0.00 7.56 -20.92
CA LEU A 493 0.07 8.13 -19.58
C LEU A 493 0.06 9.67 -19.61
N SER A 494 -0.29 10.28 -18.47
CA SER A 494 -0.17 11.72 -18.28
C SER A 494 1.28 12.16 -18.45
N GLN A 495 1.46 13.31 -19.10
CA GLN A 495 2.75 13.97 -19.23
C GLN A 495 2.82 15.22 -18.34
N GLU A 496 1.88 15.41 -17.42
CA GLU A 496 1.96 16.48 -16.44
C GLU A 496 3.07 16.17 -15.43
N ALA A 497 3.98 17.11 -15.22
CA ALA A 497 5.13 16.88 -14.36
C ALA A 497 4.73 17.06 -12.89
N GLN A 498 5.10 16.09 -12.05
CA GLN A 498 4.95 16.13 -10.61
C GLN A 498 6.29 15.80 -9.95
N GLU A 499 6.59 16.45 -8.82
CA GLU A 499 7.84 16.22 -8.07
C GLU A 499 8.00 14.75 -7.63
N ALA A 500 6.91 14.05 -7.34
CA ALA A 500 6.91 12.63 -6.99
C ALA A 500 7.48 11.72 -8.12
N GLY A 501 7.43 12.17 -9.37
CA GLY A 501 8.02 11.46 -10.51
C GLY A 501 9.47 11.84 -10.82
N ALA A 502 10.12 12.66 -9.97
CA ALA A 502 11.52 13.06 -10.16
C ALA A 502 12.52 12.09 -9.48
N ALA A 503 12.07 11.25 -8.55
CA ALA A 503 12.91 10.31 -7.83
C ALA A 503 12.21 8.94 -7.67
N LEU A 504 13.00 7.91 -7.37
CA LEU A 504 12.51 6.59 -6.97
C LEU A 504 12.49 6.53 -5.44
N LEU A 505 11.36 6.16 -4.82
CA LEU A 505 11.33 5.89 -3.39
C LEU A 505 12.27 4.72 -3.07
N SER A 506 13.32 4.99 -2.30
CA SER A 506 14.45 4.09 -2.08
C SER A 506 14.82 3.97 -0.60
N LEU A 507 15.67 3.00 -0.31
CA LEU A 507 16.25 2.77 1.01
C LEU A 507 17.34 3.80 1.33
N SER A 508 17.41 4.22 2.60
CA SER A 508 18.42 5.16 3.13
C SER A 508 19.62 4.48 3.77
N ASN A 509 19.67 3.15 3.77
CA ASN A 509 20.65 2.31 4.46
C ASN A 509 21.21 1.23 3.51
N SER A 510 22.34 0.64 3.90
CA SER A 510 22.93 -0.51 3.20
C SER A 510 21.93 -1.66 3.06
N SER A 511 21.81 -2.23 1.86
CA SER A 511 20.94 -3.37 1.58
C SER A 511 21.39 -4.18 0.38
N ASP A 512 21.26 -5.50 0.47
CA ASP A 512 21.49 -6.43 -0.64
C ASP A 512 20.58 -6.12 -1.84
N VAL A 513 19.41 -5.55 -1.59
CA VAL A 513 18.46 -5.09 -2.62
C VAL A 513 19.04 -3.94 -3.44
N ILE A 514 19.67 -2.95 -2.78
CA ILE A 514 20.30 -1.82 -3.47
C ILE A 514 21.51 -2.27 -4.27
N ARG A 515 22.33 -3.20 -3.74
CA ARG A 515 23.41 -3.82 -4.51
C ARG A 515 22.87 -4.53 -5.74
N ARG A 516 21.79 -5.28 -5.61
CA ARG A 516 21.17 -6.00 -6.74
C ARG A 516 20.58 -5.06 -7.80
N LEU A 517 19.91 -3.98 -7.38
CA LEU A 517 19.39 -2.97 -8.29
C LEU A 517 20.51 -2.25 -9.04
N THR A 518 21.58 -1.86 -8.33
CA THR A 518 22.72 -1.16 -8.94
C THR A 518 23.56 -2.09 -9.83
N ASP A 519 23.60 -3.40 -9.56
CA ASP A 519 24.18 -4.42 -10.44
C ASP A 519 23.37 -4.57 -11.73
N TYR A 520 22.04 -4.56 -11.64
CA TYR A 520 21.17 -4.51 -12.82
C TYR A 520 21.46 -3.27 -13.69
N ILE A 521 21.64 -2.10 -13.08
CA ILE A 521 22.03 -0.87 -13.78
C ILE A 521 23.42 -0.99 -14.41
N ALA A 522 24.41 -1.51 -13.66
CA ALA A 522 25.78 -1.68 -14.13
C ALA A 522 25.89 -2.68 -15.30
N SER A 523 24.99 -3.65 -15.37
CA SER A 523 24.91 -4.61 -16.47
C SER A 523 24.40 -3.98 -17.78
N ASP A 524 23.83 -2.77 -17.73
CA ASP A 524 23.31 -2.06 -18.89
C ASP A 524 24.28 -1.02 -19.42
N LYS A 525 24.63 -1.15 -20.70
CA LYS A 525 25.56 -0.22 -21.34
C LYS A 525 24.97 1.19 -21.45
N ALA A 526 23.70 1.33 -21.81
CA ALA A 526 23.07 2.64 -21.99
C ALA A 526 22.93 3.38 -20.66
N ALA A 527 22.59 2.66 -19.59
CA ALA A 527 22.54 3.21 -18.24
C ALA A 527 23.94 3.58 -17.73
N THR A 528 24.94 2.71 -17.91
CA THR A 528 26.32 3.00 -17.48
C THR A 528 26.93 4.16 -18.26
N ASP A 529 26.70 4.24 -19.57
CA ASP A 529 27.12 5.38 -20.39
C ASP A 529 26.50 6.70 -19.88
N PHE A 530 25.20 6.68 -19.54
CA PHE A 530 24.49 7.82 -18.97
C PHE A 530 25.09 8.25 -17.62
N VAL A 531 25.25 7.32 -16.68
CA VAL A 531 25.85 7.58 -15.36
C VAL A 531 27.25 8.18 -15.49
N ARG A 532 28.03 7.77 -16.50
CA ARG A 532 29.37 8.32 -16.80
C ARG A 532 29.35 9.70 -17.49
N GLY A 533 28.17 10.25 -17.78
CA GLY A 533 27.99 11.60 -18.31
C GLY A 533 27.74 11.70 -19.81
N LYS A 534 27.60 10.58 -20.53
CA LYS A 534 27.13 10.61 -21.91
C LYS A 534 25.64 10.99 -21.90
N PRO A 535 25.21 12.05 -22.62
CA PRO A 535 23.80 12.35 -22.75
C PRO A 535 23.04 11.15 -23.32
N ASP A 536 21.79 11.00 -22.91
CA ASP A 536 20.90 10.05 -23.57
C ASP A 536 20.58 10.51 -25.01
N PRO A 537 19.88 9.68 -25.82
CA PRO A 537 19.51 10.05 -27.18
C PRO A 537 18.65 11.32 -27.32
N TRP A 538 18.01 11.78 -26.24
CA TRP A 538 17.13 12.95 -26.21
C TRP A 538 17.80 14.19 -25.58
N GLY A 539 19.08 14.07 -25.20
CA GLY A 539 19.88 15.18 -24.68
C GLY A 539 19.88 15.30 -23.15
N MET A 540 19.16 14.46 -22.41
CA MET A 540 19.17 14.47 -20.95
C MET A 540 20.55 14.07 -20.43
N ARG A 541 21.01 14.77 -19.39
CA ARG A 541 22.32 14.56 -18.77
C ARG A 541 22.18 14.04 -17.34
N VAL A 542 23.14 13.22 -16.91
CA VAL A 542 23.23 12.84 -15.50
C VAL A 542 23.49 14.07 -14.64
N ASN A 543 22.90 14.08 -13.46
CA ASN A 543 23.25 15.01 -12.41
C ASN A 543 24.79 15.02 -12.20
N PRO A 544 25.46 16.18 -12.32
CA PRO A 544 26.91 16.28 -12.19
C PRO A 544 27.48 15.65 -10.92
N SER A 545 26.73 15.72 -9.81
CA SER A 545 27.09 15.16 -8.49
C SER A 545 27.31 13.63 -8.53
N TYR A 546 26.63 12.94 -9.44
CA TYR A 546 26.68 11.47 -9.57
C TYR A 546 27.60 10.96 -10.69
N ARG A 547 28.21 11.83 -11.51
CA ARG A 547 28.98 11.40 -12.70
C ARG A 547 30.12 10.40 -12.41
N LYS A 548 30.67 10.44 -11.20
CA LYS A 548 31.80 9.60 -10.75
C LYS A 548 31.36 8.44 -9.85
N ILE A 549 30.06 8.20 -9.69
CA ILE A 549 29.58 7.11 -8.84
C ILE A 549 30.02 5.77 -9.41
N LYS A 550 30.53 4.90 -8.54
CA LYS A 550 30.91 3.53 -8.88
C LYS A 550 29.71 2.62 -8.63
N LEU A 551 29.47 1.65 -9.51
CA LEU A 551 28.42 0.64 -9.40
C LEU A 551 29.04 -0.77 -9.51
N PRO A 552 28.46 -1.81 -8.88
CA PRO A 552 27.32 -1.76 -7.95
C PRO A 552 27.69 -1.20 -6.57
N ARG A 553 26.68 -0.92 -5.72
CA ARG A 553 26.85 -0.43 -4.34
C ARG A 553 25.77 -0.97 -3.41
N ASP A 554 26.12 -1.15 -2.15
CA ASP A 554 25.17 -1.60 -1.10
C ASP A 554 24.28 -0.48 -0.57
N GLU A 555 24.73 0.77 -0.68
CA GLU A 555 24.00 1.95 -0.23
C GLU A 555 24.03 3.02 -1.33
N TRP A 556 22.90 3.72 -1.50
CA TRP A 556 22.78 4.83 -2.44
C TRP A 556 23.02 6.17 -1.73
N PRO A 557 24.15 6.85 -1.97
CA PRO A 557 24.46 8.10 -1.30
C PRO A 557 23.67 9.28 -1.89
N LEU A 558 23.26 10.20 -1.02
CA LEU A 558 22.70 11.49 -1.41
C LEU A 558 23.85 12.48 -1.69
N LEU A 559 24.33 12.52 -2.93
CA LEU A 559 25.54 13.30 -3.30
C LEU A 559 25.26 14.74 -3.70
N ASP A 560 24.01 15.07 -4.01
CA ASP A 560 23.66 16.41 -4.48
C ASP A 560 23.47 17.38 -3.31
N GLY A 561 24.23 18.47 -3.32
CA GLY A 561 24.23 19.51 -2.30
C GLY A 561 23.49 20.79 -2.70
N TYR A 562 22.72 20.78 -3.79
CA TYR A 562 22.14 21.99 -4.34
C TYR A 562 21.01 22.56 -3.48
N VAL A 563 21.18 23.83 -3.13
CA VAL A 563 20.16 24.66 -2.48
C VAL A 563 19.69 25.70 -3.50
N PRO A 564 18.42 25.66 -3.94
CA PRO A 564 17.88 26.62 -4.90
C PRO A 564 18.00 28.07 -4.39
N LYS A 565 18.26 29.01 -5.30
CA LYS A 565 18.27 30.45 -4.98
C LYS A 565 16.89 31.06 -5.24
N GLY A 566 16.43 31.90 -4.31
CA GLY A 566 15.10 32.52 -4.38
C GLY A 566 13.96 31.57 -3.97
N GLY A 567 12.71 32.02 -4.09
CA GLY A 567 11.54 31.23 -3.70
C GLY A 567 10.57 32.02 -2.83
N THR A 568 9.63 31.31 -2.22
CA THR A 568 8.72 31.87 -1.21
C THR A 568 9.47 32.22 0.08
N ASP A 569 8.89 33.07 0.92
CA ASP A 569 9.44 33.39 2.24
C ASP A 569 9.72 32.12 3.05
N CYS A 570 8.87 31.10 2.94
CA CYS A 570 9.10 29.81 3.56
C CYS A 570 10.44 29.18 3.17
N LYS A 571 10.76 29.10 1.88
CA LYS A 571 12.02 28.48 1.39
C LYS A 571 13.23 29.35 1.71
N ALA A 572 13.07 30.68 1.70
CA ALA A 572 14.13 31.59 2.12
C ALA A 572 14.49 31.42 3.61
N ASN A 573 13.49 31.17 4.46
CA ASN A 573 13.67 30.91 5.89
C ASN A 573 14.04 29.46 6.22
N ASN A 574 13.87 28.52 5.27
CA ASN A 574 14.19 27.10 5.43
C ASN A 574 15.04 26.61 4.25
N PRO A 575 16.31 27.06 4.11
CA PRO A 575 17.18 26.58 3.05
C PRO A 575 17.48 25.09 3.24
N SER A 576 17.14 24.29 2.23
CA SER A 576 17.30 22.84 2.25
C SER A 576 17.90 22.31 0.95
N THR A 577 18.43 21.09 1.00
CA THR A 577 19.02 20.44 -0.17
C THR A 577 17.91 19.84 -1.04
N TYR A 578 17.52 20.55 -2.09
CA TYR A 578 16.27 20.29 -2.80
C TYR A 578 16.14 18.87 -3.35
N PHE A 579 17.20 18.30 -3.94
CA PHE A 579 17.14 16.93 -4.46
C PHE A 579 17.09 15.87 -3.35
N ASN A 580 17.57 16.18 -2.14
CA ASN A 580 17.41 15.30 -0.98
C ASN A 580 15.98 15.34 -0.46
N ASP A 581 15.33 16.51 -0.49
CA ASP A 581 13.91 16.64 -0.15
C ASP A 581 13.01 15.94 -1.17
N LEU A 582 13.38 15.95 -2.47
CA LEU A 582 12.69 15.17 -3.51
C LEU A 582 12.84 13.66 -3.31
N ALA A 583 14.07 13.19 -3.06
CA ALA A 583 14.37 11.76 -2.95
C ALA A 583 13.86 11.15 -1.64
N ALA A 584 14.04 11.86 -0.53
CA ALA A 584 13.58 11.54 0.83
C ALA A 584 13.56 10.01 1.14
N PRO A 585 14.73 9.33 1.07
CA PRO A 585 14.79 7.89 1.25
C PRO A 585 14.43 7.49 2.68
N VAL A 586 13.96 6.26 2.84
CA VAL A 586 13.48 5.73 4.13
C VAL A 586 14.23 4.46 4.52
N SER A 587 14.19 4.09 5.80
CA SER A 587 15.00 2.99 6.33
C SER A 587 14.47 1.58 6.05
N THR A 588 13.25 1.43 5.52
CA THR A 588 12.60 0.12 5.28
C THR A 588 11.74 0.12 4.02
N MET A 589 11.64 -1.02 3.35
CA MET A 589 10.79 -1.27 2.19
C MET A 589 9.30 -1.22 2.57
N ARG A 590 8.93 -1.57 3.81
CA ARG A 590 7.58 -1.43 4.36
C ARG A 590 7.09 -0.01 4.22
N LYS A 591 7.89 0.98 4.64
CA LYS A 591 7.52 2.41 4.53
C LYS A 591 7.30 2.83 3.08
N ILE A 592 8.08 2.28 2.14
CA ILE A 592 7.92 2.53 0.70
C ILE A 592 6.62 1.89 0.20
N ALA A 593 6.36 0.65 0.57
CA ALA A 593 5.13 -0.06 0.21
C ALA A 593 3.88 0.65 0.75
N GLU A 594 3.92 1.13 1.99
CA GLU A 594 2.83 1.91 2.61
C GLU A 594 2.66 3.28 1.95
N ALA A 595 3.75 3.97 1.60
CA ALA A 595 3.68 5.22 0.84
C ALA A 595 3.01 5.02 -0.53
N LEU A 596 3.31 3.91 -1.23
CA LEU A 596 2.63 3.56 -2.49
C LEU A 596 1.16 3.17 -2.26
N LEU A 597 0.89 2.39 -1.22
CA LEU A 597 -0.46 1.97 -0.82
C LEU A 597 -1.37 3.18 -0.58
N ASP A 598 -0.84 4.19 0.12
CA ASP A 598 -1.57 5.42 0.49
C ASP A 598 -1.46 6.55 -0.54
N ALA A 599 -0.79 6.31 -1.69
CA ALA A 599 -0.48 7.31 -2.71
C ALA A 599 0.11 8.61 -2.11
N TRP A 600 0.99 8.47 -1.11
CA TRP A 600 1.56 9.58 -0.36
C TRP A 600 3.06 9.71 -0.64
N PRO A 601 3.50 10.65 -1.49
CA PRO A 601 4.93 10.81 -1.79
C PRO A 601 5.73 11.20 -0.55
N ASN A 602 6.99 10.74 -0.43
CA ASN A 602 7.88 11.16 0.66
C ASN A 602 8.52 12.53 0.43
N VAL A 603 8.21 13.19 -0.70
CA VAL A 603 8.76 14.50 -1.09
C VAL A 603 8.54 15.53 0.02
N GLN A 604 9.60 16.21 0.47
CA GLN A 604 9.61 17.13 1.62
C GLN A 604 9.61 18.62 1.23
N THR A 605 8.98 18.96 0.11
CA THR A 605 9.04 20.32 -0.49
C THR A 605 7.85 21.21 -0.13
N ARG A 606 6.82 20.67 0.57
CA ARG A 606 5.62 21.44 0.95
C ARG A 606 5.99 22.51 1.95
N CYS A 607 5.50 23.71 1.75
CA CYS A 607 5.69 24.83 2.66
C CYS A 607 4.44 25.03 3.50
N ASP A 608 4.49 24.64 4.77
CA ASP A 608 3.44 24.96 5.74
C ASP A 608 3.76 26.31 6.39
N THR A 609 2.74 27.14 6.55
CA THR A 609 2.87 28.46 7.16
C THR A 609 1.82 28.65 8.24
N ASP A 610 2.26 29.07 9.42
CA ASP A 610 1.38 29.56 10.47
C ASP A 610 1.46 31.09 10.52
N LEU A 611 0.42 31.74 10.00
CA LEU A 611 0.26 33.20 9.98
C LEU A 611 -0.38 33.74 11.26
N SER A 612 -0.81 32.88 12.19
CA SER A 612 -1.45 33.29 13.45
C SER A 612 -0.45 33.78 14.51
N VAL A 613 0.84 33.60 14.25
CA VAL A 613 1.96 34.00 15.11
C VAL A 613 2.85 35.04 14.42
N THR A 614 3.48 35.92 15.21
CA THR A 614 4.38 36.98 14.70
C THR A 614 5.76 36.87 15.37
N PRO A 615 6.84 36.62 14.61
CA PRO A 615 6.86 36.42 13.15
C PRO A 615 6.19 35.08 12.75
N PRO A 616 5.69 34.96 11.49
CA PRO A 616 5.14 33.71 10.99
C PRO A 616 6.11 32.54 11.12
N ILE A 617 5.58 31.35 11.44
CA ILE A 617 6.39 30.12 11.46
C ILE A 617 6.26 29.45 10.11
N TYR A 618 7.40 29.16 9.49
CA TYR A 618 7.50 28.41 8.24
C TYR A 618 8.16 27.05 8.51
N LYS A 619 7.60 25.99 7.96
CA LYS A 619 8.24 24.66 7.99
C LYS A 619 8.12 23.99 6.63
N LEU A 620 9.19 23.30 6.24
CA LEU A 620 9.11 22.32 5.16
C LEU A 620 8.47 21.04 5.67
N GLY A 621 7.66 20.43 4.83
CA GLY A 621 6.91 19.24 5.15
C GLY A 621 6.69 18.36 3.94
N ARG A 622 6.18 17.17 4.21
CA ARG A 622 5.80 16.20 3.20
C ARG A 622 4.68 16.76 2.32
N THR A 623 4.76 16.55 1.01
CA THR A 623 3.67 16.89 0.09
C THR A 623 2.40 16.11 0.41
N GLU A 624 1.25 16.61 -0.04
CA GLU A 624 -0.02 15.94 0.15
C GLU A 624 -0.09 14.57 -0.55
N ARG A 625 -1.07 13.76 -0.15
CA ARG A 625 -1.45 12.56 -0.89
C ARG A 625 -1.91 12.93 -2.29
N GLN A 626 -1.58 12.12 -3.28
CA GLN A 626 -2.01 12.33 -4.66
C GLN A 626 -3.48 11.99 -4.82
N HIS A 627 -4.19 12.81 -5.59
CA HIS A 627 -5.58 12.58 -5.97
C HIS A 627 -5.70 11.46 -7.01
N TYR A 628 -6.83 10.75 -6.98
CA TYR A 628 -7.14 9.75 -8.01
C TYR A 628 -7.27 10.41 -9.38
N GLY A 629 -6.81 9.71 -10.41
CA GLY A 629 -6.66 10.25 -11.76
C GLY A 629 -5.28 10.83 -12.04
N ASP A 630 -4.60 11.30 -10.99
CA ASP A 630 -3.31 12.00 -11.08
C ASP A 630 -2.18 11.31 -10.31
N ARG A 631 -2.44 10.12 -9.74
CA ARG A 631 -1.43 9.38 -8.98
C ARG A 631 -0.27 8.96 -9.90
N PHE A 632 0.95 9.19 -9.44
CA PHE A 632 2.18 8.75 -10.07
C PHE A 632 3.27 8.61 -9.02
N MET A 633 3.57 7.37 -8.61
CA MET A 633 4.67 7.07 -7.71
C MET A 633 5.35 5.75 -8.07
N LEU A 634 6.66 5.69 -7.82
CA LEU A 634 7.53 4.54 -8.06
C LEU A 634 8.35 4.28 -6.79
N GLY A 635 8.49 3.03 -6.39
CA GLY A 635 9.28 2.68 -5.21
C GLY A 635 9.80 1.25 -5.20
N ILE A 636 10.88 1.02 -4.45
CA ILE A 636 11.45 -0.32 -4.26
C ILE A 636 10.63 -1.07 -3.20
N VAL A 637 9.98 -2.17 -3.59
CA VAL A 637 9.12 -2.98 -2.69
C VAL A 637 9.53 -4.44 -2.68
N SER A 638 9.34 -5.12 -1.55
CA SER A 638 9.51 -6.57 -1.50
C SER A 638 8.38 -7.25 -2.28
N LEU A 639 8.64 -8.38 -2.93
CA LEU A 639 7.57 -9.09 -3.65
C LEU A 639 6.49 -9.63 -2.71
N GLY A 640 6.83 -9.90 -1.45
CA GLY A 640 5.86 -10.23 -0.41
C GLY A 640 4.93 -9.06 -0.09
N ASP A 641 5.47 -7.85 0.08
CA ASP A 641 4.65 -6.64 0.30
C ASP A 641 3.81 -6.30 -0.92
N ALA A 642 4.37 -6.41 -2.12
CA ALA A 642 3.62 -6.18 -3.35
C ALA A 642 2.39 -7.09 -3.44
N GLN A 643 2.52 -8.35 -3.02
CA GLN A 643 1.42 -9.31 -3.03
C GLN A 643 0.40 -9.05 -1.92
N ARG A 644 0.85 -8.80 -0.68
CA ARG A 644 -0.06 -8.48 0.44
C ARG A 644 -0.86 -7.20 0.17
N TYR A 645 -0.20 -6.16 -0.34
CA TYR A 645 -0.81 -4.84 -0.52
C TYR A 645 -1.42 -4.63 -1.92
N GLY A 646 -1.47 -5.67 -2.76
CA GLY A 646 -1.97 -5.56 -4.13
C GLY A 646 -1.25 -4.50 -4.97
N LEU A 647 0.04 -4.24 -4.68
CA LEU A 647 0.83 -3.26 -5.42
C LEU A 647 1.29 -3.85 -6.75
N ARG A 648 1.15 -3.07 -7.81
CA ARG A 648 1.67 -3.42 -9.13
C ARG A 648 3.18 -3.27 -9.17
N THR A 649 3.84 -4.11 -9.94
CA THR A 649 5.29 -4.07 -10.14
C THR A 649 5.62 -3.89 -11.62
N ALA A 650 6.56 -3.00 -11.93
CA ALA A 650 6.99 -2.74 -13.29
C ALA A 650 7.69 -3.96 -13.92
N GLY A 651 7.46 -4.17 -15.21
CA GLY A 651 8.27 -5.05 -16.05
C GLY A 651 9.65 -4.43 -16.28
N LEU A 652 10.70 -5.16 -15.93
CA LEU A 652 12.08 -4.71 -16.10
C LEU A 652 12.67 -5.25 -17.40
N GLU A 653 13.34 -4.37 -18.15
CA GLU A 653 13.98 -4.74 -19.41
C GLU A 653 15.13 -5.73 -19.16
N THR A 654 15.02 -6.93 -19.73
CA THR A 654 16.10 -7.92 -19.69
C THR A 654 16.99 -7.80 -20.93
N ARG A 655 16.38 -7.48 -22.07
CA ARG A 655 17.00 -7.22 -23.37
C ARG A 655 16.19 -6.17 -24.11
N PRO A 656 16.77 -5.47 -25.10
CA PRO A 656 16.05 -4.51 -25.93
C PRO A 656 14.65 -5.00 -26.33
N GLY A 657 13.62 -4.31 -25.87
CA GLY A 657 12.22 -4.60 -26.19
C GLY A 657 11.59 -5.78 -25.43
N ARG A 658 12.29 -6.40 -24.47
CA ARG A 658 11.77 -7.51 -23.66
C ARG A 658 11.76 -7.17 -22.17
N TYR A 659 10.55 -7.08 -21.62
CA TYR A 659 10.28 -6.74 -20.23
C TYR A 659 9.73 -7.95 -19.49
N VAL A 660 10.24 -8.19 -18.28
CA VAL A 660 9.83 -9.33 -17.45
C VAL A 660 9.25 -8.78 -16.15
N ILE A 661 8.06 -9.25 -15.80
CA ILE A 661 7.44 -8.99 -14.50
C ILE A 661 7.81 -10.10 -13.49
N PRO A 662 7.83 -9.82 -12.19
CA PRO A 662 8.04 -10.85 -11.18
C PRO A 662 6.85 -11.83 -11.17
N SER A 663 7.15 -13.12 -11.33
CA SER A 663 6.19 -14.22 -11.25
C SER A 663 6.91 -15.48 -10.78
N VAL A 664 6.14 -16.52 -10.40
CA VAL A 664 6.74 -17.81 -10.03
C VAL A 664 7.64 -18.33 -11.14
N ASP A 665 7.21 -18.20 -12.40
CA ASP A 665 7.98 -18.67 -13.55
C ASP A 665 9.24 -17.84 -13.80
N SER A 666 9.17 -16.50 -13.69
CA SER A 666 10.32 -15.64 -13.96
C SER A 666 11.37 -15.68 -12.86
N LEU A 667 10.96 -15.87 -11.59
CA LEU A 667 11.87 -16.14 -10.47
C LEU A 667 12.48 -17.54 -10.57
N THR A 668 11.69 -18.54 -10.96
CA THR A 668 12.20 -19.90 -11.20
C THR A 668 13.20 -19.94 -12.35
N ALA A 669 12.95 -19.18 -13.43
CA ALA A 669 13.88 -19.03 -14.54
C ALA A 669 15.21 -18.41 -14.11
N ALA A 670 15.20 -17.46 -13.17
CA ALA A 670 16.41 -16.89 -12.61
C ALA A 670 17.21 -17.91 -11.79
N VAL A 671 16.55 -18.70 -10.92
CA VAL A 671 17.25 -19.69 -10.07
C VAL A 671 17.84 -20.84 -10.86
N LYS A 672 17.26 -21.21 -12.02
CA LYS A 672 17.88 -22.20 -12.93
C LYS A 672 19.27 -21.77 -13.43
N LEU A 673 19.58 -20.47 -13.39
CA LEU A 673 20.88 -19.91 -13.79
C LEU A 673 21.83 -19.72 -12.60
N ALA A 674 21.35 -19.89 -11.37
CA ALA A 674 22.12 -19.65 -10.16
C ALA A 674 23.22 -20.70 -9.99
N ARG A 675 24.41 -20.28 -9.58
CA ARG A 675 25.57 -21.16 -9.40
C ARG A 675 25.95 -21.25 -7.92
N PRO A 676 26.13 -22.45 -7.37
CA PRO A 676 26.54 -22.58 -5.98
C PRO A 676 27.97 -22.08 -5.76
N GLU A 677 28.18 -21.25 -4.75
CA GLU A 677 29.51 -20.87 -4.27
C GLU A 677 29.97 -21.87 -3.20
N GLY A 678 31.05 -22.58 -3.51
CA GLY A 678 31.60 -23.62 -2.64
C GLY A 678 30.58 -24.67 -2.17
N ARG A 679 30.83 -25.25 -0.99
CA ARG A 679 29.97 -26.30 -0.40
C ARG A 679 28.93 -25.78 0.58
N ARG A 680 29.04 -24.53 1.03
CA ARG A 680 28.20 -23.93 2.08
C ARG A 680 27.97 -22.42 1.88
N GLY A 681 28.51 -21.84 0.81
CA GLY A 681 28.25 -20.46 0.42
C GLY A 681 26.89 -20.33 -0.28
N PRO A 682 26.50 -19.08 -0.56
CA PRO A 682 25.26 -18.78 -1.26
C PRO A 682 25.31 -19.21 -2.73
N PHE A 683 24.24 -18.92 -3.46
CA PHE A 683 24.17 -19.08 -4.90
C PHE A 683 24.38 -17.72 -5.58
N GLU A 684 25.40 -17.66 -6.41
CA GLU A 684 25.68 -16.52 -7.27
C GLU A 684 24.64 -16.44 -8.39
N MET A 685 24.11 -15.24 -8.64
CA MET A 685 23.24 -14.96 -9.77
C MET A 685 23.81 -13.84 -10.62
N ASP A 686 24.48 -14.20 -11.71
CA ASP A 686 25.08 -13.28 -12.67
C ASP A 686 24.01 -12.50 -13.46
N MET A 687 24.02 -11.17 -13.32
CA MET A 687 23.08 -10.26 -14.00
C MET A 687 23.12 -10.36 -15.52
N ALA A 688 24.30 -10.46 -16.12
CA ALA A 688 24.44 -10.56 -17.56
C ALA A 688 23.83 -11.87 -18.08
N LYS A 689 23.98 -12.98 -17.35
CA LYS A 689 23.32 -14.27 -17.68
C LYS A 689 21.80 -14.18 -17.55
N LEU A 690 21.28 -13.53 -16.50
CA LEU A 690 19.84 -13.35 -16.31
C LEU A 690 19.21 -12.55 -17.45
N ARG A 691 19.83 -11.42 -17.79
CA ARG A 691 19.46 -10.62 -18.96
C ARG A 691 19.54 -11.44 -20.26
N LYS A 692 20.55 -12.28 -20.41
CA LYS A 692 20.69 -13.21 -21.55
C LYS A 692 19.66 -14.36 -21.54
N ALA A 693 19.00 -14.71 -20.45
CA ALA A 693 17.86 -15.64 -20.53
C ALA A 693 16.62 -14.90 -21.07
N GLY A 694 16.45 -13.65 -20.68
CA GLY A 694 15.38 -12.76 -21.11
C GLY A 694 14.02 -13.06 -20.49
N ASN A 695 13.81 -14.24 -19.89
CA ASN A 695 12.60 -14.61 -19.15
C ASN A 695 12.83 -14.67 -17.63
N ALA A 696 14.07 -14.45 -17.19
CA ALA A 696 14.44 -14.41 -15.80
C ALA A 696 14.28 -12.99 -15.24
N TYR A 697 13.63 -12.85 -14.09
CA TYR A 697 13.38 -11.53 -13.51
C TYR A 697 14.63 -10.98 -12.81
N PRO A 698 15.10 -9.75 -13.14
CA PRO A 698 16.32 -9.18 -12.56
C PRO A 698 16.29 -9.01 -11.03
N GLY A 699 15.13 -8.71 -10.46
CA GLY A 699 14.95 -8.52 -9.02
C GLY A 699 14.93 -9.82 -8.20
N THR A 700 15.13 -10.99 -8.82
CA THR A 700 15.10 -12.29 -8.11
C THR A 700 16.29 -12.42 -7.16
N MET A 701 16.00 -12.83 -5.92
CA MET A 701 16.96 -13.02 -4.83
C MET A 701 16.62 -14.28 -4.01
N VAL A 702 17.65 -14.94 -3.49
CA VAL A 702 17.49 -16.02 -2.51
C VAL A 702 17.82 -15.45 -1.14
N VAL A 703 16.92 -15.59 -0.18
CA VAL A 703 17.18 -15.25 1.21
C VAL A 703 17.80 -16.46 1.90
N TYR A 704 18.93 -16.25 2.56
CA TYR A 704 19.68 -17.25 3.30
C TYR A 704 19.56 -17.02 4.80
N THR A 705 19.42 -18.12 5.54
CA THR A 705 19.78 -18.14 6.96
C THR A 705 21.29 -18.40 7.06
N ALA A 706 22.04 -17.36 7.40
CA ALA A 706 23.47 -17.41 7.65
C ALA A 706 23.74 -17.63 9.14
N ALA A 707 24.56 -18.63 9.48
CA ALA A 707 24.95 -18.87 10.86
C ALA A 707 26.36 -19.45 10.96
N ARG A 708 27.01 -19.21 12.10
CA ARG A 708 28.33 -19.78 12.38
C ARG A 708 28.29 -21.31 12.40
N LEU A 709 29.32 -21.91 11.83
CA LEU A 709 29.53 -23.36 11.78
C LEU A 709 30.46 -23.86 12.91
N ARG A 710 30.84 -22.95 13.82
CA ARG A 710 31.58 -23.17 15.06
C ARG A 710 31.16 -22.14 16.11
N ASN A 711 31.43 -22.44 17.38
CA ASN A 711 31.22 -21.53 18.51
C ASN A 711 29.82 -20.91 18.58
N LEU A 712 28.81 -21.59 18.02
CA LEU A 712 27.42 -21.37 18.35
C LEU A 712 27.05 -22.31 19.49
N THR A 713 26.25 -21.84 20.45
CA THR A 713 25.82 -22.70 21.56
C THR A 713 25.08 -23.93 21.02
N PRO A 714 25.16 -25.10 21.67
CA PRO A 714 24.43 -26.28 21.21
C PRO A 714 22.91 -26.04 21.08
N GLU A 715 22.36 -25.21 21.96
CA GLU A 715 20.95 -24.81 21.93
C GLU A 715 20.62 -23.98 20.68
N ASP A 716 21.37 -22.89 20.42
CA ASP A 716 21.12 -22.04 19.26
C ASP A 716 21.40 -22.77 17.94
N ALA A 717 22.46 -23.60 17.89
CA ALA A 717 22.74 -24.45 16.74
C ALA A 717 21.57 -25.41 16.43
N GLY A 718 20.97 -26.00 17.46
CA GLY A 718 19.78 -26.82 17.35
C GLY A 718 18.57 -26.05 16.83
N LYS A 719 18.31 -24.86 17.38
CA LYS A 719 17.20 -23.98 16.96
C LYS A 719 17.35 -23.51 15.52
N VAL A 720 18.54 -23.05 15.12
CA VAL A 720 18.82 -22.61 13.74
C VAL A 720 18.67 -23.77 12.75
N ALA A 721 19.19 -24.95 13.09
CA ALA A 721 19.03 -26.13 12.24
C ALA A 721 17.55 -26.57 12.15
N GLN A 722 16.81 -26.54 13.26
CA GLN A 722 15.36 -26.80 13.28
C GLN A 722 14.61 -25.80 12.39
N PHE A 723 14.92 -24.51 12.49
CA PHE A 723 14.33 -23.46 11.68
C PHE A 723 14.52 -23.72 10.19
N ILE A 724 15.77 -23.93 9.75
CA ILE A 724 16.07 -24.18 8.34
C ILE A 724 15.30 -25.40 7.83
N ARG A 725 15.25 -26.49 8.62
CA ARG A 725 14.53 -27.71 8.21
C ARG A 725 13.04 -27.46 8.03
N ILE A 726 12.38 -26.82 8.99
CA ILE A 726 10.93 -26.55 8.94
C ILE A 726 10.62 -25.53 7.84
N ALA A 727 11.36 -24.42 7.79
CA ALA A 727 11.15 -23.35 6.81
C ALA A 727 11.32 -23.85 5.37
N THR A 728 12.17 -24.85 5.12
CA THR A 728 12.39 -25.45 3.78
C THR A 728 11.61 -26.74 3.52
N THR A 729 10.70 -27.12 4.43
CA THR A 729 9.80 -28.26 4.26
C THR A 729 8.35 -27.81 4.46
N GLU A 730 7.84 -27.89 5.69
CA GLU A 730 6.47 -27.50 6.06
C GLU A 730 6.18 -26.04 5.69
N GLY A 731 7.16 -25.16 5.90
CA GLY A 731 7.08 -23.73 5.60
C GLY A 731 6.95 -23.38 4.11
N GLN A 732 7.12 -24.35 3.20
CA GLN A 732 7.06 -24.15 1.74
C GLN A 732 5.68 -24.49 1.16
N ARG A 733 4.69 -24.83 2.00
CA ARG A 733 3.30 -24.99 1.58
C ARG A 733 2.70 -23.62 1.28
N ALA A 734 2.41 -23.33 0.00
CA ALA A 734 1.86 -22.04 -0.40
C ALA A 734 0.48 -21.77 0.22
N GLY A 735 0.25 -20.53 0.66
CA GLY A 735 -1.03 -20.03 1.18
C GLY A 735 -0.87 -18.90 2.21
N SER A 736 -1.99 -18.37 2.71
CA SER A 736 -2.03 -17.24 3.67
C SER A 736 -2.12 -17.67 5.15
N GLY A 737 -2.27 -18.97 5.41
CA GLY A 737 -2.42 -19.52 6.75
C GLY A 737 -1.11 -19.55 7.54
N ASN A 738 -1.22 -19.85 8.83
CA ASN A 738 -0.07 -19.97 9.71
C ASN A 738 0.85 -21.11 9.26
N GLY A 739 2.15 -20.84 9.22
CA GLY A 739 3.17 -21.78 8.76
C GLY A 739 3.21 -21.96 7.24
N GLU A 740 2.34 -21.28 6.47
CA GLU A 740 2.34 -21.35 5.01
C GLU A 740 3.26 -20.28 4.40
N LEU A 741 3.67 -20.50 3.14
CA LEU A 741 4.45 -19.57 2.34
C LEU A 741 3.50 -18.58 1.63
N PRO A 742 3.56 -17.26 1.92
CA PRO A 742 2.69 -16.28 1.29
C PRO A 742 3.00 -16.09 -0.20
N GLY A 743 2.11 -15.36 -0.88
CA GLY A 743 2.38 -14.85 -2.23
C GLY A 743 3.65 -14.00 -2.28
N GLY A 744 4.30 -13.96 -3.45
CA GLY A 744 5.56 -13.23 -3.64
C GLY A 744 6.81 -14.07 -3.42
N PHE A 745 6.62 -15.37 -3.15
CA PHE A 745 7.67 -16.34 -2.95
C PHE A 745 7.48 -17.54 -3.89
N VAL A 746 8.59 -18.19 -4.24
CA VAL A 746 8.58 -19.46 -4.98
C VAL A 746 8.90 -20.59 -3.99
N PRO A 747 8.06 -21.64 -3.91
CA PRO A 747 8.35 -22.75 -3.02
C PRO A 747 9.66 -23.47 -3.35
N ILE A 748 10.51 -23.62 -2.33
CA ILE A 748 11.69 -24.47 -2.36
C ILE A 748 11.26 -25.92 -2.18
N ARG A 749 11.55 -26.76 -3.17
CA ARG A 749 11.18 -28.18 -3.20
C ARG A 749 12.41 -29.06 -3.30
N ASP A 750 12.29 -30.30 -2.86
CA ASP A 750 13.30 -31.36 -3.01
C ASP A 750 13.39 -31.92 -4.46
N THR A 751 12.55 -31.41 -5.34
CA THR A 751 12.40 -31.79 -6.74
C THR A 751 12.32 -30.54 -7.63
N GLY A 752 12.50 -30.73 -8.94
CA GLY A 752 12.41 -29.65 -9.92
C GLY A 752 13.49 -28.58 -9.78
N ALA A 753 13.17 -27.36 -10.22
CA ALA A 753 14.13 -26.27 -10.39
C ALA A 753 14.75 -25.75 -9.08
N THR A 754 14.08 -25.91 -7.94
CA THR A 754 14.56 -25.44 -6.63
C THR A 754 15.24 -26.55 -5.80
N ARG A 755 15.38 -27.77 -6.35
CA ARG A 755 16.05 -28.92 -5.68
C ARG A 755 17.44 -28.62 -5.15
N ALA A 756 18.23 -27.83 -5.89
CA ALA A 756 19.57 -27.44 -5.48
C ALA A 756 19.54 -26.58 -4.20
N LEU A 757 18.57 -25.66 -4.09
CA LEU A 757 18.37 -24.81 -2.92
C LEU A 757 18.00 -25.67 -1.70
N TYR A 758 17.00 -26.55 -1.85
CA TYR A 758 16.59 -27.48 -0.80
C TYR A 758 17.77 -28.33 -0.30
N THR A 759 18.52 -28.94 -1.23
CA THR A 759 19.66 -29.80 -0.90
C THR A 759 20.75 -29.02 -0.17
N ARG A 760 21.02 -27.76 -0.55
CA ARG A 760 21.96 -26.88 0.16
C ARG A 760 21.46 -26.57 1.56
N ALA A 761 20.19 -26.18 1.71
CA ALA A 761 19.61 -25.83 3.00
C ALA A 761 19.75 -26.97 4.01
N GLN A 762 19.37 -28.19 3.61
CA GLN A 762 19.49 -29.38 4.45
C GLN A 762 20.94 -29.72 4.82
N ARG A 763 21.89 -29.49 3.91
CA ARG A 763 23.32 -29.70 4.15
C ARG A 763 23.88 -28.69 5.15
N VAL A 764 23.53 -27.42 5.00
CA VAL A 764 23.99 -26.34 5.88
C VAL A 764 23.36 -26.49 7.26
N ALA A 765 22.08 -26.83 7.37
CA ALA A 765 21.43 -27.14 8.66
C ALA A 765 22.18 -28.23 9.43
N ARG A 766 22.56 -29.33 8.77
CA ARG A 766 23.39 -30.39 9.38
C ARG A 766 24.77 -29.91 9.81
N ALA A 767 25.37 -28.98 9.08
CA ALA A 767 26.68 -28.43 9.42
C ALA A 767 26.61 -27.49 10.63
N ILE A 768 25.58 -26.65 10.68
CA ILE A 768 25.27 -25.76 11.82
C ILE A 768 25.01 -26.62 13.06
N GLU A 769 24.15 -27.64 12.99
CA GLU A 769 23.86 -28.50 14.14
C GLU A 769 25.11 -29.22 14.69
N ARG A 770 26.07 -29.58 13.81
CA ARG A 770 27.27 -30.32 14.19
C ARG A 770 28.37 -29.46 14.80
N GLN A 771 28.45 -28.16 14.46
CA GLN A 771 29.48 -27.21 14.93
C GLN A 771 30.95 -27.71 14.79
N LYS A 772 31.25 -28.50 13.75
CA LYS A 772 32.53 -29.25 13.58
C LYS A 772 33.34 -28.85 12.35
N VAL A 773 33.02 -27.71 11.74
CA VAL A 773 33.70 -27.29 10.50
C VAL A 773 35.06 -26.67 10.85
N PRO A 774 36.18 -27.10 10.25
CA PRO A 774 37.48 -26.45 10.51
C PRO A 774 37.43 -24.96 10.18
N ALA A 775 38.15 -24.14 10.94
CA ALA A 775 38.35 -22.73 10.58
C ALA A 775 39.07 -22.65 9.23
N ALA A 776 38.76 -21.64 8.42
CA ALA A 776 39.57 -21.35 7.25
C ALA A 776 41.00 -21.03 7.72
N ALA A 777 42.02 -21.59 7.05
CA ALA A 777 43.40 -21.20 7.31
C ALA A 777 43.54 -19.69 7.02
N PRO A 778 44.33 -18.93 7.81
CA PRO A 778 44.71 -17.58 7.41
C PRO A 778 45.27 -17.66 5.99
N ALA A 779 44.81 -16.80 5.08
CA ALA A 779 45.44 -16.70 3.78
C ALA A 779 46.93 -16.41 4.01
N GLU A 780 47.81 -17.29 3.54
CA GLU A 780 49.25 -16.98 3.50
C GLU A 780 49.40 -15.68 2.73
N ALA A 781 49.98 -14.68 3.38
CA ALA A 781 50.44 -13.48 2.70
C ALA A 781 51.48 -13.91 1.66
N GLY A 782 51.06 -14.04 0.40
CA GLY A 782 51.98 -14.15 -0.73
C GLY A 782 52.93 -12.95 -0.68
N PRO A 783 54.22 -13.14 -1.01
CA PRO A 783 55.22 -12.10 -0.86
C PRO A 783 54.79 -10.85 -1.62
N ALA A 784 54.69 -9.74 -0.89
CA ALA A 784 54.43 -8.43 -1.44
C ALA A 784 55.51 -8.11 -2.47
N THR A 785 55.15 -8.04 -3.75
CA THR A 785 55.96 -7.38 -4.76
C THR A 785 55.96 -5.89 -4.44
N VAL A 786 57.01 -5.46 -3.75
CA VAL A 786 57.36 -4.06 -3.52
C VAL A 786 57.71 -3.44 -4.87
N ASN A 787 56.89 -2.49 -5.33
CA ASN A 787 57.36 -1.45 -6.24
C ASN A 787 57.51 -0.14 -5.44
N PRO A 788 58.68 0.51 -5.46
CA PRO A 788 59.02 1.59 -4.55
C PRO A 788 58.41 2.93 -5.01
N GLY A 789 57.72 3.60 -4.09
CA GLY A 789 57.20 4.95 -4.28
C GLY A 789 57.24 5.75 -2.98
N THR A 790 58.37 6.42 -2.76
CA THR A 790 58.62 7.60 -1.89
C THR A 790 57.87 7.69 -0.55
N ALA A 791 58.61 7.38 0.52
CA ALA A 791 58.25 7.71 1.89
C ALA A 791 58.24 9.25 2.09
N ALA A 792 57.12 9.77 2.59
CA ALA A 792 57.04 11.12 3.15
C ALA A 792 57.01 11.00 4.69
N ALA A 793 57.98 11.65 5.31
CA ALA A 793 58.21 11.67 6.76
C ALA A 793 57.10 12.38 7.53
N ALA A 794 56.86 11.91 8.75
CA ALA A 794 56.06 12.59 9.76
C ALA A 794 56.77 13.86 10.25
N PRO A 795 56.08 15.00 10.46
CA PRO A 795 56.60 16.10 11.25
C PRO A 795 56.12 16.02 12.71
N ALA A 796 57.04 16.33 13.61
CA ALA A 796 56.84 16.58 15.03
C ALA A 796 56.23 17.99 15.28
N GLY A 797 55.51 18.17 16.40
CA GLY A 797 55.12 19.49 16.96
C GLY A 797 56.34 20.26 17.49
N GLU A 798 56.36 21.57 17.77
CA GLU A 798 55.46 22.71 18.09
C GLU A 798 56.21 24.01 17.62
N PRO A 799 55.82 25.30 17.87
CA PRO A 799 54.70 25.90 18.61
C PRO A 799 53.93 27.00 17.82
N VAL A 800 52.77 27.45 18.31
CA VAL A 800 52.10 28.69 17.82
C VAL A 800 51.84 29.65 18.97
N ALA A 801 52.34 30.89 18.81
CA ALA A 801 52.11 32.04 19.68
C ALA A 801 50.78 32.76 19.37
N ALA A 802 50.26 33.45 20.39
CA ALA A 802 48.87 33.88 20.55
C ALA A 802 48.46 35.19 19.83
N ALA A 803 47.14 35.35 19.62
CA ALA A 803 46.40 36.62 19.57
C ALA A 803 44.89 36.36 19.92
N PRO A 804 44.08 37.37 20.30
CA PRO A 804 43.64 37.66 21.66
C PRO A 804 42.20 37.19 22.01
N ALA A 805 41.90 37.29 23.31
CA ALA A 805 40.72 36.78 24.01
C ALA A 805 39.35 37.34 23.57
N ALA A 806 38.35 36.45 23.55
CA ALA A 806 36.94 36.78 23.77
C ALA A 806 36.41 35.90 24.92
N GLY A 807 35.62 36.51 25.81
CA GLY A 807 35.20 35.98 27.12
C GLY A 807 34.24 34.78 27.12
N PRO A 808 33.84 34.32 28.32
CA PRO A 808 33.50 32.91 28.57
C PRO A 808 32.10 32.51 28.09
N ALA A 809 32.03 31.40 27.35
CA ALA A 809 30.81 30.62 27.15
C ALA A 809 30.82 29.40 28.08
N ALA A 810 29.69 29.15 28.74
CA ALA A 810 29.50 28.19 29.80
C ALA A 810 29.73 26.72 29.39
N ALA A 811 30.16 25.92 30.36
CA ALA A 811 30.49 24.50 30.23
C ALA A 811 29.31 23.64 29.75
N ALA A 812 29.57 22.77 28.76
CA ALA A 812 28.71 21.64 28.42
C ALA A 812 28.97 20.47 29.42
N PRO A 813 27.94 19.88 30.04
CA PRO A 813 28.12 18.71 30.87
C PRO A 813 28.38 17.44 30.03
N GLY A 814 29.23 16.57 30.57
CA GLY A 814 29.72 15.35 29.93
C GLY A 814 28.65 14.31 29.60
N ALA A 815 28.99 13.45 28.64
CA ALA A 815 28.18 12.32 28.20
C ALA A 815 27.88 11.37 29.37
N VAL A 816 26.60 11.14 29.63
CA VAL A 816 26.09 10.19 30.62
C VAL A 816 25.87 8.85 29.91
N THR A 817 26.48 7.79 30.43
CA THR A 817 26.20 6.40 30.05
C THR A 817 24.75 6.03 30.38
N MET A 818 24.00 5.56 29.37
CA MET A 818 22.63 5.09 29.55
C MET A 818 22.61 3.63 30.04
N PRO A 819 21.84 3.29 31.09
CA PRO A 819 21.64 1.91 31.52
C PRO A 819 20.66 1.14 30.59
N PRO A 820 20.68 -0.21 30.60
CA PRO A 820 19.85 -1.04 29.73
C PRO A 820 18.35 -0.86 30.01
N THR A 821 17.55 -0.85 28.95
CA THR A 821 16.09 -0.72 28.97
C THR A 821 15.43 -1.95 29.60
N HIS A 822 14.85 -1.76 30.80
CA HIS A 822 13.91 -2.72 31.38
C HIS A 822 12.50 -2.52 30.81
N ALA A 823 11.74 -3.61 30.69
CA ALA A 823 10.31 -3.56 30.36
C ALA A 823 9.56 -2.64 31.34
N VAL A 824 8.69 -1.78 30.82
CA VAL A 824 7.95 -0.81 31.63
C VAL A 824 6.81 -1.51 32.36
N SER A 825 7.11 -2.11 33.51
CA SER A 825 6.10 -2.38 34.54
C SER A 825 6.16 -1.23 35.55
N SER A 826 5.14 -0.37 35.57
CA SER A 826 5.03 0.70 36.57
C SER A 826 4.63 0.10 37.92
N GLU A 827 5.59 0.00 38.87
CA GLU A 827 5.32 -0.44 40.25
C GLU A 827 4.29 0.46 40.96
N TRP A 828 4.13 1.72 40.52
CA TRP A 828 3.15 2.65 41.04
C TRP A 828 1.73 2.33 40.58
N SER A 829 1.56 1.88 39.33
CA SER A 829 0.26 1.48 38.80
C SER A 829 -0.29 0.20 39.45
N GLY A 830 0.58 -0.75 39.81
CA GLY A 830 0.21 -1.99 40.49
C GLY A 830 -0.24 -1.81 41.96
N ARG A 831 0.19 -0.72 42.62
CA ARG A 831 -0.18 -0.41 44.01
C ARG A 831 -1.32 0.60 44.15
N LEU A 832 -1.49 1.52 43.20
CA LEU A 832 -2.56 2.53 43.25
C LEU A 832 -3.94 1.96 42.88
N LEU A 833 -4.00 0.99 41.98
CA LEU A 833 -5.27 0.41 41.53
C LEU A 833 -6.10 -0.26 42.65
N PRO A 834 -5.52 -1.13 43.52
CA PRO A 834 -6.27 -1.70 44.64
C PRO A 834 -6.65 -0.65 45.71
N VAL A 835 -5.85 0.40 45.89
CA VAL A 835 -6.16 1.49 46.84
C VAL A 835 -7.32 2.37 46.32
N LEU A 836 -7.36 2.65 45.02
CA LEU A 836 -8.46 3.37 44.38
C LEU A 836 -9.76 2.56 44.35
N LEU A 837 -9.66 1.24 44.17
CA LEU A 837 -10.81 0.33 44.30
C LEU A 837 -11.34 0.27 45.75
N LEU A 838 -10.45 0.25 46.75
CA LEU A 838 -10.85 0.33 48.16
C LEU A 838 -11.49 1.67 48.51
N LEU A 839 -10.96 2.78 48.01
CA LEU A 839 -11.56 4.11 48.19
C LEU A 839 -12.95 4.19 47.51
N GLY A 840 -13.11 3.63 46.31
CA GLY A 840 -14.42 3.52 45.66
C GLY A 840 -15.43 2.69 46.44
N LEU A 841 -14.99 1.59 47.07
CA LEU A 841 -15.81 0.77 47.97
C LEU A 841 -16.21 1.52 49.24
N VAL A 842 -15.31 2.33 49.81
CA VAL A 842 -15.64 3.17 50.98
C VAL A 842 -16.67 4.25 50.60
N PHE A 843 -16.52 4.91 49.44
CA PHE A 843 -17.49 5.92 48.98
C PHE A 843 -18.87 5.33 48.67
N THR A 844 -18.93 4.11 48.15
CA THR A 844 -20.22 3.41 47.91
C THR A 844 -20.89 2.99 49.22
N VAL A 845 -20.14 2.54 50.22
CA VAL A 845 -20.69 2.25 51.57
C VAL A 845 -21.17 3.53 52.27
N VAL A 846 -20.40 4.63 52.21
CA VAL A 846 -20.82 5.92 52.78
C VAL A 846 -22.07 6.47 52.09
N SER A 847 -22.18 6.31 50.77
CA SER A 847 -23.37 6.70 49.99
C SER A 847 -24.60 5.84 50.31
N ALA A 848 -24.41 4.54 50.57
CA ALA A 848 -25.48 3.65 51.00
C ALA A 848 -25.98 3.97 52.42
N VAL A 849 -25.06 4.26 53.36
CA VAL A 849 -25.40 4.62 54.74
C VAL A 849 -26.11 5.97 54.81
N SER A 850 -25.67 6.97 54.02
CA SER A 850 -26.32 8.29 53.98
C SER A 850 -27.73 8.23 53.36
N ARG A 851 -27.98 7.34 52.39
CA ARG A 851 -29.34 7.07 51.90
C ARG A 851 -30.22 6.37 52.93
N VAL A 852 -29.69 5.44 53.73
CA VAL A 852 -30.45 4.77 54.81
C VAL A 852 -30.79 5.73 55.95
N VAL A 853 -29.90 6.66 56.29
CA VAL A 853 -30.14 7.71 57.30
C VAL A 853 -31.19 8.73 56.83
N GLN A 854 -31.20 9.11 55.54
CA GLN A 854 -32.23 9.99 54.97
C GLN A 854 -33.62 9.34 54.85
N VAL A 855 -33.69 8.00 54.71
CA VAL A 855 -34.98 7.27 54.70
C VAL A 855 -35.54 7.08 56.11
N ARG A 856 -34.68 7.06 57.14
CA ARG A 856 -35.11 7.01 58.55
C ARG A 856 -35.55 8.35 59.14
N SER A 857 -35.15 9.48 58.56
CA SER A 857 -35.58 10.83 58.99
C SER A 857 -36.90 11.30 58.34
N ARG A 858 -37.52 10.47 57.50
CA ARG A 858 -38.82 10.73 56.86
C ARG A 858 -39.91 9.71 57.20
N ARG A 859 -39.80 9.05 58.36
CA ARG A 859 -40.90 8.31 58.99
C ARG A 859 -41.22 8.89 60.35
#